data_AF-A0AAD9G3Q8-F1
#
_entry.id   AF-A0AAD9G3Q8-F1
#
_cell.length_a   1.000
_cell.length_b   1.000
_cell.length_c   1.000
_cell.angle_alpha   90.00
_cell.angle_beta   90.00
_cell.angle_gamma   90.00
#
_symmetry.space_group_name_H-M   'P 1'
#
loop_
_entity.id
_entity.type
_entity.pdbx_description
1 polymer ?
#
loop_
_entity_poly.entity_id
_entity_poly.type
_entity_poly.pdbx_seq_one_letter_code
_entity_poly.pdbx_strand_id
1 'polypeptide(L)'
;MKRLLSRTLRTPLRSSTPLQRRLQSSEAPVVPKTENDRQFLAALQTFYRIEGHFTVPYKFVVPIPDDAEASTPWPKEAWGMDLGKRLRLFTRGRCSPFKCELLKTIGFPFDDWKTYVWEMQIIPSLKVFQEQEGHLFVRQQFQVPVGDDKWPRATWGVKLGSQCQLLRRDVDDGLSEQRKQQLDDMGFIWSDAEWKWKMQFLTAMQRYRDIFGHCSLHHTYKVPTNDPHWPEVCWGYRLGHAVARVKANMEEQPLTPRAMADLRALDFFQDELSFDIWREAIMPTLELYPTLYNDALISEDFVVPSEAPWPERAWGLKLGYIIETINTSRIFRDEMKDDKQKLKDLGYAWEPLFGKWAKEMLPTLRLYKAKYHHCDVPSWWVVPQTDESWPRVLRGYQLGKNVVRVRRNGRGSADVADILPELEALGFKFNAFESYFVDRVLPALEVYAQIYGDTHVPQGFIVPSESTWPQPSWGAKLGHTVRNIRHRHQHAAHVELYRDRLEKIGFVWSIYKSTAATKRDIVDPSVAVFKEINGEDAEVPRNFVVPAGDARYPEVAKNFELGAWLTQFNRRTTSLLPFQTVEGKKKLAATNETHRRGDPNIQEKLTPHAEQYWKDVLLSSFRAYANLHGSCEEMDGSFMVPSEEPYPQSAWGLNLGLRLRHVRHGVRYVREIAKYKDELMDIGVLLDGDEIPMEIVDETYSDSDSDSDSDSDSDEEDHLY
;
A
#
# COMPACT_ATOMS: atom_id res chain seq x y z
N MET A 1 -48.56 -37.39 38.55
CA MET A 1 -49.45 -36.63 39.46
C MET A 1 -50.78 -36.38 38.76
N LYS A 2 -51.89 -36.70 39.45
CA LYS A 2 -53.29 -36.59 39.00
C LYS A 2 -53.78 -35.14 38.97
N ARG A 3 -54.65 -34.80 38.00
CA ARG A 3 -56.02 -34.19 38.14
C ARG A 3 -56.53 -33.80 36.73
N LEU A 4 -57.59 -34.43 36.17
CA LEU A 4 -59.04 -34.23 36.40
C LEU A 4 -59.49 -32.85 35.83
N LEU A 5 -60.49 -32.67 34.93
CA LEU A 5 -61.77 -33.33 34.61
C LEU A 5 -62.28 -32.77 33.24
N SER A 6 -62.80 -33.60 32.32
CA SER A 6 -64.24 -33.75 31.97
C SER A 6 -64.88 -32.51 31.28
N ARG A 7 -65.79 -32.53 30.30
CA ARG A 7 -66.63 -33.50 29.58
C ARG A 7 -67.58 -32.62 28.74
N THR A 8 -67.84 -32.89 27.47
CA THR A 8 -69.22 -32.84 26.94
C THR A 8 -69.30 -33.81 25.76
N LEU A 9 -70.05 -34.90 25.99
CA LEU A 9 -70.49 -35.84 24.98
C LEU A 9 -71.77 -35.28 24.36
N ARG A 10 -71.91 -35.33 23.04
CA ARG A 10 -73.22 -35.45 22.40
C ARG A 10 -73.21 -36.61 21.41
N THR A 11 -74.24 -37.41 21.58
CA THR A 11 -74.58 -38.70 20.99
C THR A 11 -74.79 -38.65 19.46
N PRO A 12 -74.60 -39.79 18.77
CA PRO A 12 -74.88 -39.94 17.35
C PRO A 12 -76.35 -40.32 17.16
N LEU A 13 -77.01 -39.82 16.11
CA LEU A 13 -78.22 -40.45 15.58
C LEU A 13 -78.53 -39.98 14.15
N ARG A 14 -78.78 -41.01 13.33
CA ARG A 14 -79.57 -41.07 12.09
C ARG A 14 -78.90 -40.75 10.76
N SER A 15 -78.56 -41.85 10.10
CA SER A 15 -78.82 -42.08 8.68
C SER A 15 -80.16 -41.45 8.23
N SER A 16 -80.06 -40.53 7.28
CA SER A 16 -81.16 -40.18 6.38
C SER A 16 -80.74 -40.50 4.96
N THR A 17 -81.51 -41.40 4.36
CA THR A 17 -81.59 -41.79 2.95
C THR A 17 -81.50 -40.62 1.96
N PRO A 18 -81.07 -40.90 0.72
CA PRO A 18 -80.78 -39.89 -0.28
C PRO A 18 -82.07 -39.21 -0.72
N LEU A 19 -82.20 -37.91 -0.44
CA LEU A 19 -83.20 -37.09 -1.09
C LEU A 19 -82.78 -36.91 -2.55
N GLN A 20 -83.34 -37.76 -3.41
CA GLN A 20 -83.51 -37.56 -4.84
C GLN A 20 -84.08 -36.15 -5.08
N ARG A 21 -83.22 -35.14 -5.21
CA ARG A 21 -83.56 -33.96 -5.99
C ARG A 21 -83.26 -34.29 -7.43
N ARG A 22 -84.33 -34.66 -8.13
CA ARG A 22 -84.46 -34.86 -9.58
C ARG A 22 -83.32 -34.19 -10.35
N LEU A 23 -82.39 -35.01 -10.83
CA LEU A 23 -81.76 -34.83 -12.13
C LEU A 23 -82.88 -34.84 -13.17
N GLN A 24 -83.46 -33.68 -13.42
CA GLN A 24 -83.97 -33.35 -14.74
C GLN A 24 -82.97 -32.36 -15.34
N SER A 25 -81.78 -32.86 -15.66
CA SER A 25 -80.98 -32.25 -16.73
C SER A 25 -81.72 -32.54 -18.02
N SER A 26 -82.67 -31.66 -18.35
CA SER A 26 -83.02 -31.44 -19.75
C SER A 26 -81.70 -31.04 -20.42
N GLU A 27 -81.06 -31.99 -21.12
CA GLU A 27 -80.00 -31.73 -22.09
C GLU A 27 -80.60 -30.97 -23.27
N ALA A 28 -80.99 -29.72 -23.02
CA ALA A 28 -81.04 -28.74 -24.09
C ALA A 28 -79.60 -28.28 -24.31
N PRO A 29 -79.08 -28.29 -25.56
CA PRO A 29 -77.75 -27.74 -25.83
C PRO A 29 -77.69 -26.30 -25.31
N VAL A 30 -76.63 -25.95 -24.59
CA VAL A 30 -76.41 -24.59 -24.09
C VAL A 30 -76.14 -23.69 -25.31
N VAL A 31 -77.20 -23.08 -25.84
CA VAL A 31 -77.10 -22.20 -27.01
C VAL A 31 -76.80 -20.76 -26.56
N PRO A 32 -75.88 -20.04 -27.23
CA PRO A 32 -75.64 -18.62 -26.96
C PRO A 32 -76.95 -17.81 -27.01
N LYS A 33 -77.26 -17.09 -25.91
CA LYS A 33 -78.48 -16.27 -25.79
C LYS A 33 -78.33 -14.88 -26.43
N THR A 34 -77.11 -14.36 -26.50
CA THR A 34 -76.84 -13.05 -27.07
C THR A 34 -75.94 -13.18 -28.29
N GLU A 35 -76.13 -12.28 -29.26
CA GLU A 35 -75.28 -12.19 -30.45
C GLU A 35 -73.81 -11.94 -30.08
N ASN A 36 -73.56 -11.14 -29.05
CA ASN A 36 -72.23 -10.91 -28.50
C ASN A 36 -71.55 -12.20 -27.98
N ASP A 37 -72.30 -13.10 -27.33
CA ASP A 37 -71.75 -14.36 -26.84
C ASP A 37 -71.45 -15.32 -28.02
N ARG A 38 -72.27 -15.30 -29.10
CA ARG A 38 -71.99 -16.05 -30.35
C ARG A 38 -70.70 -15.60 -31.00
N GLN A 39 -70.57 -14.30 -31.22
CA GLN A 39 -69.39 -13.70 -31.84
C GLN A 39 -68.13 -14.00 -31.03
N PHE A 40 -68.22 -13.92 -29.70
CA PHE A 40 -67.10 -14.22 -28.81
C PHE A 40 -66.64 -15.69 -28.89
N LEU A 41 -67.57 -16.65 -28.87
CA LEU A 41 -67.23 -18.07 -29.02
C LEU A 41 -66.65 -18.38 -30.40
N ALA A 42 -67.25 -17.84 -31.46
CA ALA A 42 -66.79 -18.04 -32.83
C ALA A 42 -65.36 -17.49 -33.02
N ALA A 43 -65.07 -16.32 -32.45
CA ALA A 43 -63.72 -15.75 -32.43
C ALA A 43 -62.74 -16.63 -31.64
N LEU A 44 -63.13 -17.13 -30.46
CA LEU A 44 -62.25 -17.96 -29.62
C LEU A 44 -61.99 -19.34 -30.23
N GLN A 45 -62.99 -19.94 -30.87
CA GLN A 45 -62.84 -21.20 -31.60
C GLN A 45 -61.96 -21.03 -32.84
N THR A 46 -62.10 -19.90 -33.54
CA THR A 46 -61.21 -19.54 -34.66
C THR A 46 -59.78 -19.36 -34.18
N PHE A 47 -59.58 -18.64 -33.06
CA PHE A 47 -58.26 -18.47 -32.44
C PHE A 47 -57.64 -19.84 -32.12
N TYR A 48 -58.39 -20.73 -31.46
CA TYR A 48 -57.91 -22.08 -31.14
C TYR A 48 -57.55 -22.89 -32.40
N ARG A 49 -58.32 -22.77 -33.48
CA ARG A 49 -58.04 -23.45 -34.75
C ARG A 49 -56.75 -22.94 -35.41
N ILE A 50 -56.46 -21.64 -35.30
CA ILE A 50 -55.28 -21.02 -35.91
C ILE A 50 -54.04 -21.28 -35.07
N GLU A 51 -54.13 -21.04 -33.76
CA GLU A 51 -52.98 -21.02 -32.85
C GLU A 51 -52.78 -22.36 -32.12
N GLY A 52 -53.77 -23.25 -32.14
CA GLY A 52 -53.73 -24.55 -31.44
C GLY A 52 -53.89 -24.47 -29.92
N HIS A 53 -54.18 -23.29 -29.36
CA HIS A 53 -54.31 -23.08 -27.93
C HIS A 53 -55.33 -21.97 -27.58
N PHE A 54 -55.77 -21.92 -26.32
CA PHE A 54 -56.73 -20.91 -25.83
C PHE A 54 -56.09 -19.70 -25.14
N THR A 55 -54.76 -19.62 -25.08
CA THR A 55 -54.04 -18.52 -24.42
C THR A 55 -53.97 -17.27 -25.29
N VAL A 56 -55.06 -16.50 -25.31
CA VAL A 56 -55.16 -15.25 -26.08
C VAL A 56 -54.40 -14.11 -25.40
N PRO A 57 -53.47 -13.40 -26.08
CA PRO A 57 -52.79 -12.23 -25.52
C PRO A 57 -53.77 -11.12 -25.10
N TYR A 58 -53.49 -10.43 -24.00
CA TYR A 58 -54.42 -9.44 -23.43
C TYR A 58 -54.82 -8.31 -24.39
N LYS A 59 -53.88 -7.86 -25.23
CA LYS A 59 -54.08 -6.79 -26.22
C LYS A 59 -54.55 -7.32 -27.58
N PHE A 60 -54.81 -8.62 -27.71
CA PHE A 60 -55.23 -9.18 -28.99
C PHE A 60 -56.62 -8.70 -29.36
N VAL A 61 -56.70 -8.10 -30.55
CA VAL A 61 -57.92 -7.67 -31.23
C VAL A 61 -58.05 -8.49 -32.49
N VAL A 62 -59.26 -8.99 -32.77
CA VAL A 62 -59.52 -9.74 -33.99
C VAL A 62 -59.19 -8.86 -35.21
N PRO A 63 -58.30 -9.30 -36.12
CA PRO A 63 -57.90 -8.52 -37.29
C PRO A 63 -59.10 -8.12 -38.15
N ILE A 64 -59.09 -6.88 -38.63
CA ILE A 64 -60.03 -6.39 -39.64
C ILE A 64 -59.28 -6.45 -40.98
N PRO A 65 -59.74 -7.24 -41.97
CA PRO A 65 -59.09 -7.23 -43.28
C PRO A 65 -59.29 -5.90 -43.99
N ASP A 66 -58.26 -5.46 -44.71
CA ASP A 66 -58.29 -4.23 -45.50
C ASP A 66 -59.27 -4.32 -46.69
N ASP A 67 -59.48 -5.53 -47.24
CA ASP A 67 -60.48 -5.83 -48.27
C ASP A 67 -61.60 -6.73 -47.73
N ALA A 68 -62.86 -6.33 -47.90
CA ALA A 68 -64.05 -7.07 -47.44
C ALA A 68 -64.26 -8.44 -48.15
N GLU A 69 -63.49 -8.70 -49.22
CA GLU A 69 -63.45 -9.95 -49.99
C GLU A 69 -62.22 -10.82 -49.69
N ALA A 70 -61.27 -10.36 -48.87
CA ALA A 70 -60.14 -11.19 -48.47
C ALA A 70 -60.63 -12.42 -47.69
N SER A 71 -60.19 -13.61 -48.09
CA SER A 71 -60.51 -14.86 -47.40
C SER A 71 -59.80 -14.90 -46.04
N THR A 72 -60.45 -14.35 -45.02
CA THR A 72 -59.94 -14.42 -43.64
C THR A 72 -60.52 -15.61 -42.91
N PRO A 73 -59.74 -16.28 -42.06
CA PRO A 73 -60.26 -17.35 -41.20
C PRO A 73 -61.19 -16.84 -40.09
N TRP A 74 -61.25 -15.52 -39.88
CA TRP A 74 -62.02 -14.83 -38.83
C TRP A 74 -63.46 -14.51 -39.27
N PRO A 75 -64.47 -14.77 -38.43
CA PRO A 75 -65.86 -14.42 -38.74
C PRO A 75 -66.03 -12.90 -38.82
N LYS A 76 -66.78 -12.42 -39.82
CA LYS A 76 -66.97 -10.97 -40.10
C LYS A 76 -67.56 -10.24 -38.90
N GLU A 77 -68.41 -10.93 -38.16
CA GLU A 77 -69.13 -10.43 -37.00
C GLU A 77 -68.22 -10.26 -35.77
N ALA A 78 -66.99 -10.80 -35.80
CA ALA A 78 -66.03 -10.68 -34.71
C ALA A 78 -64.88 -9.70 -34.99
N TRP A 79 -64.80 -9.10 -36.18
CA TRP A 79 -63.75 -8.16 -36.55
C TRP A 79 -63.69 -6.96 -35.60
N GLY A 80 -62.47 -6.57 -35.20
CA GLY A 80 -62.27 -5.47 -34.24
C GLY A 80 -62.62 -5.81 -32.79
N MET A 81 -63.02 -7.05 -32.48
CA MET A 81 -63.32 -7.46 -31.11
C MET A 81 -62.04 -7.55 -30.27
N ASP A 82 -62.02 -6.89 -29.11
CA ASP A 82 -61.02 -7.05 -28.04
C ASP A 82 -61.12 -8.44 -27.36
N LEU A 83 -60.79 -9.51 -28.11
CA LEU A 83 -60.94 -10.90 -27.65
C LEU A 83 -60.12 -11.15 -26.37
N GLY A 84 -58.89 -10.62 -26.30
CA GLY A 84 -58.01 -10.79 -25.15
C GLY A 84 -58.54 -10.15 -23.86
N LYS A 85 -59.09 -8.93 -23.92
CA LYS A 85 -59.70 -8.26 -22.77
C LYS A 85 -60.95 -8.98 -22.30
N ARG A 86 -61.80 -9.41 -23.25
CA ARG A 86 -63.03 -10.17 -22.95
C ARG A 86 -62.70 -11.48 -22.26
N LEU A 87 -61.75 -12.27 -22.80
CA LEU A 87 -61.33 -13.55 -22.22
C LEU A 87 -60.83 -13.39 -20.78
N ARG A 88 -60.15 -12.28 -20.46
CA ARG A 88 -59.60 -12.04 -19.13
C ARG A 88 -60.65 -11.83 -18.03
N LEU A 89 -61.87 -11.45 -18.39
CA LEU A 89 -62.98 -11.36 -17.44
C LEU A 89 -63.41 -12.76 -16.96
N PHE A 90 -63.39 -13.73 -17.87
CA PHE A 90 -63.74 -15.13 -17.58
C PHE A 90 -62.70 -15.80 -16.70
N THR A 91 -61.42 -15.66 -17.03
CA THR A 91 -60.30 -16.29 -16.30
C THR A 91 -60.07 -15.71 -14.90
N ARG A 92 -60.69 -14.56 -14.57
CA ARG A 92 -60.70 -13.95 -13.23
C ARG A 92 -61.89 -14.37 -12.36
N GLY A 93 -62.68 -15.35 -12.79
CA GLY A 93 -63.82 -15.87 -12.03
C GLY A 93 -65.04 -14.93 -11.99
N ARG A 94 -65.05 -13.86 -12.79
CA ARG A 94 -66.19 -12.93 -12.90
C ARG A 94 -67.15 -13.37 -14.02
N CYS A 95 -67.57 -14.62 -14.00
CA CYS A 95 -68.38 -15.23 -15.05
C CYS A 95 -69.62 -15.91 -14.46
N SER A 96 -70.76 -15.76 -15.13
CA SER A 96 -71.98 -16.49 -14.72
C SER A 96 -71.83 -17.98 -15.04
N PRO A 97 -72.45 -18.88 -14.25
CA PRO A 97 -72.38 -20.33 -14.49
C PRO A 97 -72.79 -20.71 -15.92
N PHE A 98 -73.79 -20.03 -16.47
CA PHE A 98 -74.25 -20.19 -17.85
C PHE A 98 -73.13 -19.95 -18.88
N LYS A 99 -72.33 -18.90 -18.70
CA LYS A 99 -71.24 -18.58 -19.62
C LYS A 99 -70.03 -19.51 -19.46
N CYS A 100 -69.83 -20.09 -18.28
CA CYS A 100 -68.82 -21.14 -18.08
C CYS A 100 -69.19 -22.42 -18.84
N GLU A 101 -70.44 -22.87 -18.71
CA GLU A 101 -70.96 -24.00 -19.49
C GLU A 101 -70.90 -23.74 -20.99
N LEU A 102 -71.16 -22.49 -21.40
CA LEU A 102 -71.03 -22.09 -22.79
C LEU A 102 -69.59 -22.21 -23.32
N LEU A 103 -68.58 -21.84 -22.53
CA LEU A 103 -67.16 -22.02 -22.88
C LEU A 103 -66.76 -23.50 -22.95
N LYS A 104 -67.35 -24.36 -22.12
CA LYS A 104 -67.11 -25.81 -22.19
C LYS A 104 -67.54 -26.41 -23.52
N THR A 105 -68.56 -25.85 -24.19
CA THR A 105 -69.01 -26.34 -25.51
C THR A 105 -67.94 -26.29 -26.60
N ILE A 106 -66.96 -25.37 -26.49
CA ILE A 106 -65.84 -25.24 -27.43
C ILE A 106 -64.56 -25.92 -26.92
N GLY A 107 -64.64 -26.68 -25.82
CA GLY A 107 -63.48 -27.34 -25.20
C GLY A 107 -62.56 -26.40 -24.41
N PHE A 108 -63.03 -25.19 -24.06
CA PHE A 108 -62.23 -24.25 -23.27
C PHE A 108 -62.04 -24.78 -21.83
N PRO A 109 -60.79 -24.88 -21.33
CA PRO A 109 -60.49 -25.47 -20.02
C PRO A 109 -60.75 -24.46 -18.90
N PHE A 110 -62.03 -24.21 -18.61
CA PHE A 110 -62.45 -23.24 -17.59
C PHE A 110 -62.10 -23.70 -16.17
N ASP A 111 -62.45 -24.93 -15.82
CA ASP A 111 -62.31 -25.46 -14.46
C ASP A 111 -60.82 -25.63 -14.07
N ASP A 112 -59.97 -25.99 -15.03
CA ASP A 112 -58.53 -26.21 -14.85
C ASP A 112 -57.64 -25.15 -15.53
N TRP A 113 -58.14 -23.92 -15.71
CA TRP A 113 -57.42 -22.87 -16.44
C TRP A 113 -55.98 -22.64 -15.95
N LYS A 114 -55.74 -22.72 -14.63
CA LYS A 114 -54.39 -22.59 -14.06
C LYS A 114 -53.46 -23.72 -14.49
N THR A 115 -53.96 -24.95 -14.60
CA THR A 115 -53.20 -26.13 -15.07
C THR A 115 -52.96 -26.03 -16.57
N TYR A 116 -53.96 -25.60 -17.33
CA TYR A 116 -53.79 -25.35 -18.76
C TYR A 116 -52.70 -24.29 -19.04
N VAL A 117 -52.70 -23.16 -18.32
CA VAL A 117 -51.64 -22.14 -18.44
C VAL A 117 -50.28 -22.68 -18.01
N TRP A 118 -50.22 -23.50 -16.96
CA TRP A 118 -48.99 -24.15 -16.51
C TRP A 118 -48.36 -25.01 -17.61
N GLU A 119 -49.16 -25.88 -18.23
CA GLU A 119 -48.72 -26.83 -19.26
C GLU A 119 -48.46 -26.18 -20.62
N MET A 120 -49.28 -25.20 -21.01
CA MET A 120 -49.19 -24.57 -22.33
C MET A 120 -48.24 -23.38 -22.37
N GLN A 121 -48.04 -22.68 -21.26
CA GLN A 121 -47.21 -21.47 -21.21
C GLN A 121 -45.98 -21.65 -20.33
N ILE A 122 -46.16 -21.95 -19.04
CA ILE A 122 -45.07 -21.84 -18.07
C ILE A 122 -43.98 -22.88 -18.32
N ILE A 123 -44.33 -24.18 -18.35
CA ILE A 123 -43.36 -25.26 -18.54
C ILE A 123 -42.65 -25.17 -19.91
N PRO A 124 -43.35 -24.99 -21.04
CA PRO A 124 -42.68 -24.84 -22.33
C PRO A 124 -41.76 -23.62 -22.38
N SER A 125 -42.16 -22.49 -21.80
CA SER A 125 -41.30 -21.31 -21.72
C SER A 125 -40.03 -21.59 -20.89
N LEU A 126 -40.16 -22.28 -19.76
CA LEU A 126 -39.01 -22.63 -18.92
C LEU A 126 -38.04 -23.59 -19.63
N LYS A 127 -38.55 -24.56 -20.41
CA LYS A 127 -37.71 -25.47 -21.19
C LYS A 127 -36.87 -24.72 -22.23
N VAL A 128 -37.51 -23.87 -23.03
CA VAL A 128 -36.79 -23.07 -24.03
C VAL A 128 -35.80 -22.11 -23.37
N PHE A 129 -36.19 -21.49 -22.24
CA PHE A 129 -35.27 -20.66 -21.47
C PHE A 129 -34.05 -21.45 -20.97
N GLN A 130 -34.26 -22.66 -20.45
CA GLN A 130 -33.18 -23.54 -19.99
C GLN A 130 -32.25 -23.97 -21.12
N GLU A 131 -32.80 -24.27 -22.30
CA GLU A 131 -31.99 -24.63 -23.48
C GLU A 131 -31.12 -23.46 -23.96
N GLN A 132 -31.60 -22.22 -23.82
CA GLN A 132 -30.86 -21.02 -24.24
C GLN A 132 -29.83 -20.56 -23.20
N GLU A 133 -30.20 -20.56 -21.92
CA GLU A 133 -29.40 -19.97 -20.84
C GLU A 133 -28.63 -21.01 -20.01
N GLY A 134 -28.94 -22.31 -20.17
CA GLY A 134 -28.38 -23.40 -19.37
C GLY A 134 -28.88 -23.46 -17.91
N HIS A 135 -29.71 -22.50 -17.48
CA HIS A 135 -30.22 -22.40 -16.12
C HIS A 135 -31.67 -21.92 -16.05
N LEU A 136 -32.34 -22.14 -14.92
CA LEU A 136 -33.75 -21.76 -14.71
C LEU A 136 -33.94 -20.58 -13.75
N PHE A 137 -32.96 -19.69 -13.65
CA PHE A 137 -33.13 -18.43 -12.92
C PHE A 137 -33.63 -17.32 -13.84
N VAL A 138 -34.96 -17.26 -14.01
CA VAL A 138 -35.59 -16.21 -14.80
C VAL A 138 -35.71 -14.93 -13.96
N ARG A 139 -35.14 -13.82 -14.46
CA ARG A 139 -35.25 -12.48 -13.84
C ARG A 139 -36.66 -11.93 -14.02
N GLN A 140 -37.13 -11.14 -13.06
CA GLN A 140 -38.53 -10.65 -13.01
C GLN A 140 -39.00 -9.93 -14.29
N GLN A 141 -38.11 -9.18 -14.93
CA GLN A 141 -38.41 -8.37 -16.12
C GLN A 141 -38.49 -9.18 -17.41
N PHE A 142 -38.04 -10.43 -17.41
CA PHE A 142 -37.99 -11.26 -18.61
C PHE A 142 -39.41 -11.53 -19.15
N GLN A 143 -39.59 -11.23 -20.43
CA GLN A 143 -40.79 -11.50 -21.19
C GLN A 143 -40.39 -12.30 -22.43
N VAL A 144 -41.17 -13.34 -22.72
CA VAL A 144 -40.94 -14.18 -23.90
C VAL A 144 -41.08 -13.33 -25.16
N PRO A 145 -40.08 -13.31 -26.07
CA PRO A 145 -40.15 -12.60 -27.34
C PRO A 145 -41.38 -13.02 -28.16
N VAL A 146 -41.96 -12.06 -28.89
CA VAL A 146 -43.07 -12.32 -29.81
C VAL A 146 -42.50 -12.48 -31.21
N GLY A 147 -42.90 -13.54 -31.92
CA GLY A 147 -42.44 -13.79 -33.28
C GLY A 147 -41.11 -14.54 -33.39
N ASP A 148 -40.57 -15.04 -32.28
CA ASP A 148 -39.40 -15.93 -32.29
C ASP A 148 -39.88 -17.38 -32.30
N ASP A 149 -39.59 -18.09 -33.39
CA ASP A 149 -40.01 -19.48 -33.63
C ASP A 149 -39.37 -20.49 -32.66
N LYS A 150 -38.30 -20.09 -31.93
CA LYS A 150 -37.73 -20.92 -30.85
C LYS A 150 -38.70 -21.08 -29.69
N TRP A 151 -39.62 -20.12 -29.53
CA TRP A 151 -40.62 -20.12 -28.47
C TRP A 151 -41.95 -20.63 -29.01
N PRO A 152 -42.64 -21.57 -28.33
CA PRO A 152 -43.96 -21.99 -28.74
C PRO A 152 -44.91 -20.79 -28.81
N ARG A 153 -45.78 -20.74 -29.83
CA ARG A 153 -46.70 -19.59 -30.04
C ARG A 153 -47.55 -19.25 -28.81
N ALA A 154 -47.94 -20.26 -28.04
CA ALA A 154 -48.67 -20.10 -26.78
C ALA A 154 -47.93 -19.27 -25.72
N THR A 155 -46.60 -19.23 -25.79
CA THR A 155 -45.72 -18.57 -24.83
C THR A 155 -45.40 -17.12 -25.19
N TRP A 156 -45.65 -16.70 -26.43
CA TRP A 156 -45.27 -15.37 -26.92
C TRP A 156 -45.87 -14.25 -26.08
N GLY A 157 -45.01 -13.33 -25.64
CA GLY A 157 -45.40 -12.18 -24.81
C GLY A 157 -45.76 -12.54 -23.37
N VAL A 158 -45.58 -13.79 -22.92
CA VAL A 158 -45.75 -14.17 -21.52
C VAL A 158 -44.66 -13.49 -20.68
N LYS A 159 -45.07 -12.82 -19.59
CA LYS A 159 -44.16 -12.25 -18.59
C LYS A 159 -43.60 -13.35 -17.69
N LEU A 160 -42.80 -14.25 -18.27
CA LEU A 160 -42.29 -15.45 -17.61
C LEU A 160 -41.53 -15.10 -16.33
N GLY A 161 -40.74 -14.04 -16.32
CA GLY A 161 -40.04 -13.57 -15.12
C GLY A 161 -40.96 -13.22 -13.96
N SER A 162 -42.07 -12.55 -14.25
CA SER A 162 -43.09 -12.23 -13.24
C SER A 162 -43.79 -13.49 -12.72
N GLN A 163 -44.03 -14.47 -13.59
CA GLN A 163 -44.61 -15.76 -13.19
C GLN A 163 -43.64 -16.54 -12.30
N CYS A 164 -42.35 -16.61 -12.66
CA CYS A 164 -41.33 -17.24 -11.84
C CYS A 164 -41.22 -16.59 -10.45
N GLN A 165 -41.34 -15.27 -10.37
CA GLN A 165 -41.34 -14.57 -9.08
C GLN A 165 -42.55 -14.95 -8.22
N LEU A 166 -43.73 -15.14 -8.82
CA LEU A 166 -44.91 -15.63 -8.11
C LEU A 166 -44.70 -17.06 -7.61
N LEU A 167 -44.11 -17.93 -8.44
CA LEU A 167 -43.79 -19.31 -8.05
C LEU A 167 -42.84 -19.35 -6.86
N ARG A 168 -41.80 -18.49 -6.84
CA ARG A 168 -40.87 -18.37 -5.71
C ARG A 168 -41.56 -17.88 -4.43
N ARG A 169 -42.51 -16.96 -4.55
CA ARG A 169 -43.26 -16.44 -3.39
C ARG A 169 -44.25 -17.47 -2.84
N ASP A 170 -44.90 -18.21 -3.74
CA ASP A 170 -46.00 -19.11 -3.39
C ASP A 170 -45.52 -20.55 -3.11
N VAL A 171 -44.20 -20.77 -2.97
CA VAL A 171 -43.59 -22.11 -2.80
C VAL A 171 -44.07 -22.85 -1.55
N ASP A 172 -44.34 -22.13 -0.46
CA ASP A 172 -44.73 -22.71 0.82
C ASP A 172 -46.26 -22.86 0.96
N ASP A 173 -47.04 -21.90 0.44
CA ASP A 173 -48.48 -21.81 0.72
C ASP A 173 -49.40 -21.95 -0.52
N GLY A 174 -48.86 -21.88 -1.74
CA GLY A 174 -49.68 -21.73 -2.96
C GLY A 174 -49.36 -22.68 -4.12
N LEU A 175 -48.27 -23.44 -4.05
CA LEU A 175 -47.86 -24.39 -5.09
C LEU A 175 -48.12 -25.84 -4.66
N SER A 176 -48.67 -26.66 -5.55
CA SER A 176 -48.83 -28.09 -5.28
C SER A 176 -47.49 -28.81 -5.25
N GLU A 177 -47.38 -29.85 -4.42
CA GLU A 177 -46.15 -30.67 -4.30
C GLU A 177 -45.71 -31.24 -5.66
N GLN A 178 -46.65 -31.67 -6.51
CA GLN A 178 -46.35 -32.16 -7.86
C GLN A 178 -45.70 -31.11 -8.76
N ARG A 179 -46.16 -29.85 -8.70
CA ARG A 179 -45.58 -28.76 -9.51
C ARG A 179 -44.22 -28.34 -8.96
N LYS A 180 -44.07 -28.35 -7.64
CA LYS A 180 -42.78 -28.10 -6.99
C LYS A 180 -41.75 -29.15 -7.42
N GLN A 181 -42.11 -30.44 -7.32
CA GLN A 181 -41.24 -31.54 -7.76
C GLN A 181 -40.89 -31.43 -9.24
N GLN A 182 -41.85 -31.13 -10.11
CA GLN A 182 -41.58 -30.92 -11.54
C GLN A 182 -40.56 -29.79 -11.79
N LEU A 183 -40.66 -28.68 -11.05
CA LEU A 183 -39.70 -27.59 -11.14
C LEU A 183 -38.33 -27.98 -10.56
N ASP A 184 -38.31 -28.71 -9.44
CA ASP A 184 -37.08 -29.21 -8.82
C ASP A 184 -36.33 -30.17 -9.76
N ASP A 185 -37.04 -31.08 -10.43
CA ASP A 185 -36.51 -32.02 -11.41
C ASP A 185 -35.95 -31.31 -12.64
N MET A 186 -36.55 -30.18 -13.03
CA MET A 186 -36.01 -29.32 -14.09
C MET A 186 -34.79 -28.51 -13.63
N GLY A 187 -34.52 -28.42 -12.33
CA GLY A 187 -33.44 -27.62 -11.76
C GLY A 187 -33.80 -26.15 -11.55
N PHE A 188 -35.07 -25.84 -11.31
CA PHE A 188 -35.54 -24.48 -11.03
C PHE A 188 -34.83 -23.86 -9.83
N ILE A 189 -34.49 -22.57 -9.94
CA ILE A 189 -33.76 -21.85 -8.90
C ILE A 189 -34.74 -20.99 -8.10
N TRP A 190 -34.93 -21.36 -6.83
CA TRP A 190 -35.96 -20.80 -5.98
C TRP A 190 -35.58 -19.47 -5.34
N SER A 191 -34.27 -19.18 -5.23
CA SER A 191 -33.79 -17.96 -4.60
C SER A 191 -32.56 -17.37 -5.28
N ASP A 192 -32.37 -16.07 -5.11
CA ASP A 192 -31.16 -15.37 -5.54
C ASP A 192 -29.90 -15.93 -4.86
N ALA A 193 -30.03 -16.42 -3.61
CA ALA A 193 -28.94 -17.05 -2.88
C ALA A 193 -28.52 -18.37 -3.54
N GLU A 194 -29.48 -19.20 -3.94
CA GLU A 194 -29.21 -20.45 -4.67
C GLU A 194 -28.63 -20.16 -6.06
N TRP A 195 -29.10 -19.11 -6.75
CA TRP A 195 -28.50 -18.68 -8.02
C TRP A 195 -27.04 -18.26 -7.83
N LYS A 196 -26.76 -17.39 -6.85
CA LYS A 196 -25.38 -16.97 -6.54
C LYS A 196 -24.50 -18.15 -6.15
N TRP A 197 -25.05 -19.11 -5.41
CA TRP A 197 -24.34 -20.34 -5.06
C TRP A 197 -23.99 -21.16 -6.31
N LYS A 198 -24.98 -21.54 -7.12
CA LYS A 198 -24.79 -22.43 -8.27
C LYS A 198 -24.04 -21.76 -9.43
N MET A 199 -24.48 -20.58 -9.84
CA MET A 199 -24.05 -19.95 -11.09
C MET A 199 -22.84 -19.03 -10.93
N GLN A 200 -22.61 -18.47 -9.73
CA GLN A 200 -21.42 -17.67 -9.47
C GLN A 200 -20.38 -18.48 -8.70
N PHE A 201 -20.72 -18.97 -7.50
CA PHE A 201 -19.73 -19.59 -6.63
C PHE A 201 -19.23 -20.94 -7.15
N LEU A 202 -20.13 -21.92 -7.39
CA LEU A 202 -19.71 -23.25 -7.85
C LEU A 202 -19.06 -23.18 -9.23
N THR A 203 -19.65 -22.46 -10.19
CA THR A 203 -19.06 -22.28 -11.52
C THR A 203 -17.67 -21.64 -11.46
N ALA A 204 -17.48 -20.60 -10.64
CA ALA A 204 -16.16 -19.99 -10.47
C ALA A 204 -15.16 -20.94 -9.78
N MET A 205 -15.58 -21.70 -8.77
CA MET A 205 -14.71 -22.66 -8.09
C MET A 205 -14.31 -23.82 -9.01
N GLN A 206 -15.24 -24.37 -9.79
CA GLN A 206 -14.94 -25.38 -10.81
C GLN A 206 -13.91 -24.85 -11.78
N ARG A 207 -14.14 -23.65 -12.31
CA ARG A 207 -13.22 -23.08 -13.28
C ARG A 207 -11.85 -22.75 -12.68
N TYR A 208 -11.81 -22.24 -11.45
CA TYR A 208 -10.57 -22.01 -10.72
C TYR A 208 -9.79 -23.32 -10.58
N ARG A 209 -10.45 -24.41 -10.18
CA ARG A 209 -9.84 -25.73 -10.08
C ARG A 209 -9.36 -26.25 -11.44
N ASP A 210 -10.12 -26.08 -12.51
CA ASP A 210 -9.69 -26.54 -13.84
C ASP A 210 -8.42 -25.82 -14.34
N ILE A 211 -8.24 -24.55 -13.95
CA ILE A 211 -7.09 -23.73 -14.38
C ILE A 211 -5.88 -23.98 -13.48
N PHE A 212 -6.06 -23.96 -12.16
CA PHE A 212 -4.96 -23.99 -11.18
C PHE A 212 -4.77 -25.35 -10.53
N GLY A 213 -5.70 -26.28 -10.72
CA GLY A 213 -5.71 -27.64 -10.19
C GLY A 213 -6.21 -27.79 -8.75
N HIS A 214 -6.42 -26.70 -8.00
CA HIS A 214 -6.87 -26.73 -6.60
C HIS A 214 -7.99 -25.74 -6.29
N CYS A 215 -8.55 -25.83 -5.08
CA CYS A 215 -9.59 -24.93 -4.56
C CYS A 215 -9.09 -23.93 -3.49
N SER A 216 -7.79 -23.96 -3.16
CA SER A 216 -7.19 -22.96 -2.24
C SER A 216 -7.03 -21.61 -2.94
N LEU A 217 -7.52 -20.53 -2.36
CA LEU A 217 -7.27 -19.18 -2.85
C LEU A 217 -7.22 -18.17 -1.71
N HIS A 218 -6.44 -17.10 -1.92
CA HIS A 218 -6.34 -16.01 -0.97
C HIS A 218 -7.66 -15.21 -0.90
N HIS A 219 -8.01 -14.70 0.28
CA HIS A 219 -9.28 -14.00 0.51
C HIS A 219 -9.48 -12.73 -0.34
N THR A 220 -8.40 -12.16 -0.88
CA THR A 220 -8.44 -10.99 -1.78
C THR A 220 -8.66 -11.34 -3.25
N TYR A 221 -8.62 -12.62 -3.63
CA TYR A 221 -8.72 -13.03 -5.01
C TYR A 221 -10.08 -12.62 -5.61
N LYS A 222 -10.02 -11.97 -6.77
CA LYS A 222 -11.15 -11.51 -7.55
C LYS A 222 -11.01 -12.08 -8.95
N VAL A 223 -12.08 -12.66 -9.45
CA VAL A 223 -12.13 -13.16 -10.83
C VAL A 223 -11.85 -12.00 -11.78
N PRO A 224 -10.90 -12.13 -12.73
CA PRO A 224 -10.62 -11.11 -13.73
C PRO A 224 -11.88 -10.70 -14.50
N THR A 225 -11.93 -9.43 -14.93
CA THR A 225 -13.02 -8.92 -15.77
C THR A 225 -12.62 -9.02 -17.24
N ASN A 226 -13.56 -9.41 -18.10
CA ASN A 226 -13.35 -9.59 -19.55
C ASN A 226 -12.29 -10.63 -19.91
N ASP A 227 -12.05 -11.61 -19.03
CA ASP A 227 -11.11 -12.68 -19.29
C ASP A 227 -11.86 -13.88 -19.91
N PRO A 228 -11.51 -14.31 -21.14
CA PRO A 228 -12.17 -15.41 -21.82
C PRO A 228 -12.00 -16.77 -21.11
N HIS A 229 -11.03 -16.88 -20.20
CA HIS A 229 -10.87 -18.06 -19.37
C HIS A 229 -11.98 -18.22 -18.35
N TRP A 230 -12.75 -17.17 -18.05
CA TRP A 230 -13.79 -17.16 -17.03
C TRP A 230 -15.18 -16.96 -17.64
N PRO A 231 -16.21 -17.67 -17.16
CA PRO A 231 -17.59 -17.38 -17.53
C PRO A 231 -17.97 -15.95 -17.15
N GLU A 232 -18.70 -15.26 -18.03
CA GLU A 232 -19.08 -13.85 -17.84
C GLU A 232 -19.81 -13.59 -16.51
N VAL A 233 -20.63 -14.57 -16.08
CA VAL A 233 -21.40 -14.53 -14.83
C VAL A 233 -20.49 -14.41 -13.58
N CYS A 234 -19.24 -14.83 -13.71
CA CYS A 234 -18.24 -14.81 -12.65
C CYS A 234 -17.31 -13.59 -12.72
N TRP A 235 -17.32 -12.80 -13.80
CA TRP A 235 -16.41 -11.68 -13.95
C TRP A 235 -16.53 -10.67 -12.81
N GLY A 236 -15.39 -10.32 -12.23
CA GLY A 236 -15.29 -9.41 -11.10
C GLY A 236 -15.83 -9.96 -9.78
N TYR A 237 -16.25 -11.22 -9.72
CA TYR A 237 -16.71 -11.86 -8.49
C TYR A 237 -15.55 -11.99 -7.49
N ARG A 238 -15.76 -11.56 -6.24
CA ARG A 238 -14.79 -11.68 -5.14
C ARG A 238 -14.79 -13.10 -4.60
N LEU A 239 -14.29 -14.04 -5.39
CA LEU A 239 -14.29 -15.47 -5.09
C LEU A 239 -13.55 -15.77 -3.78
N GLY A 240 -12.41 -15.10 -3.52
CA GLY A 240 -11.65 -15.28 -2.27
C GLY A 240 -12.46 -14.95 -1.02
N HIS A 241 -13.21 -13.84 -1.06
CA HIS A 241 -14.08 -13.45 0.03
C HIS A 241 -15.27 -14.41 0.19
N ALA A 242 -15.79 -14.94 -0.92
CA ALA A 242 -16.86 -15.93 -0.87
C ALA A 242 -16.39 -17.24 -0.23
N VAL A 243 -15.20 -17.72 -0.58
CA VAL A 243 -14.56 -18.91 0.02
C VAL A 243 -14.31 -18.70 1.52
N ALA A 244 -13.73 -17.55 1.90
CA ALA A 244 -13.52 -17.22 3.31
C ALA A 244 -14.83 -17.21 4.10
N ARG A 245 -15.91 -16.65 3.53
CA ARG A 245 -17.24 -16.68 4.14
C ARG A 245 -17.82 -18.09 4.25
N VAL A 246 -17.60 -18.96 3.27
CA VAL A 246 -18.04 -20.36 3.34
C VAL A 246 -17.29 -21.09 4.47
N LYS A 247 -15.97 -20.92 4.56
CA LYS A 247 -15.15 -21.50 5.64
C LYS A 247 -15.59 -20.97 7.02
N ALA A 248 -15.77 -19.66 7.17
CA ALA A 248 -16.24 -19.05 8.43
C ALA A 248 -17.66 -19.52 8.82
N ASN A 249 -18.59 -19.54 7.86
CA ASN A 249 -19.94 -20.01 8.12
C ASN A 249 -19.97 -21.46 8.59
N MET A 250 -19.06 -22.33 8.12
CA MET A 250 -18.98 -23.72 8.59
C MET A 250 -18.58 -23.85 10.05
N GLU A 251 -17.75 -22.93 10.55
CA GLU A 251 -17.33 -22.90 11.96
C GLU A 251 -18.49 -22.44 12.87
N GLU A 252 -19.30 -21.50 12.39
CA GLU A 252 -20.41 -20.91 13.17
C GLU A 252 -21.74 -21.66 13.03
N GLN A 253 -22.06 -22.19 11.84
CA GLN A 253 -23.34 -22.83 11.51
C GLN A 253 -23.19 -23.99 10.50
N PRO A 254 -23.92 -25.10 10.68
CA PRO A 254 -23.87 -26.18 9.71
C PRO A 254 -24.46 -25.74 8.36
N LEU A 255 -23.65 -25.83 7.29
CA LEU A 255 -24.13 -25.68 5.92
C LEU A 255 -25.24 -26.70 5.60
N THR A 256 -26.10 -26.37 4.65
CA THR A 256 -27.12 -27.31 4.17
C THR A 256 -26.48 -28.58 3.61
N PRO A 257 -27.12 -29.76 3.75
CA PRO A 257 -26.56 -31.01 3.22
C PRO A 257 -26.23 -30.97 1.73
N ARG A 258 -27.04 -30.23 0.96
CA ARG A 258 -26.82 -30.02 -0.48
C ARG A 258 -25.56 -29.20 -0.75
N ALA A 259 -25.40 -28.06 -0.07
CA ALA A 259 -24.20 -27.24 -0.21
C ALA A 259 -22.92 -28.00 0.20
N MET A 260 -23.01 -28.85 1.23
CA MET A 260 -21.89 -29.71 1.63
C MET A 260 -21.55 -30.74 0.54
N ALA A 261 -22.55 -31.36 -0.09
CA ALA A 261 -22.33 -32.29 -1.20
C ALA A 261 -21.69 -31.60 -2.41
N ASP A 262 -22.15 -30.39 -2.75
CA ASP A 262 -21.56 -29.58 -3.81
C ASP A 262 -20.07 -29.28 -3.52
N LEU A 263 -19.73 -28.86 -2.30
CA LEU A 263 -18.33 -28.59 -1.92
C LEU A 263 -17.45 -29.85 -1.95
N ARG A 264 -17.98 -31.01 -1.55
CA ARG A 264 -17.26 -32.28 -1.64
C ARG A 264 -17.00 -32.68 -3.08
N ALA A 265 -17.96 -32.49 -3.97
CA ALA A 265 -17.78 -32.75 -5.40
C ALA A 265 -16.69 -31.86 -6.04
N LEU A 266 -16.43 -30.69 -5.45
CA LEU A 266 -15.36 -29.78 -5.89
C LEU A 266 -13.99 -30.10 -5.30
N ASP A 267 -13.85 -31.11 -4.44
CA ASP A 267 -12.64 -31.34 -3.65
C ASP A 267 -12.22 -30.10 -2.84
N PHE A 268 -13.21 -29.30 -2.40
CA PHE A 268 -13.00 -28.00 -1.75
C PHE A 268 -12.16 -28.09 -0.47
N PHE A 269 -12.16 -29.24 0.19
CA PHE A 269 -11.50 -29.46 1.48
C PHE A 269 -10.04 -29.92 1.37
N GLN A 270 -9.52 -30.12 0.16
CA GLN A 270 -8.15 -30.54 -0.06
C GLN A 270 -7.21 -29.32 -0.10
N ASP A 271 -6.99 -28.70 1.07
CA ASP A 271 -6.17 -27.49 1.17
C ASP A 271 -4.69 -27.77 0.77
N GLU A 272 -4.18 -28.99 1.03
CA GLU A 272 -2.81 -29.42 0.69
C GLU A 272 -2.56 -29.59 -0.82
N LEU A 273 -3.62 -29.73 -1.62
CA LEU A 273 -3.50 -29.98 -3.07
C LEU A 273 -2.78 -28.84 -3.80
N SER A 274 -2.90 -27.62 -3.27
CA SER A 274 -2.18 -26.43 -3.75
C SER A 274 -0.66 -26.59 -3.68
N PHE A 275 -0.13 -26.99 -2.52
CA PHE A 275 1.29 -27.29 -2.31
C PHE A 275 1.76 -28.46 -3.17
N ASP A 276 0.93 -29.51 -3.32
CA ASP A 276 1.29 -30.66 -4.14
C ASP A 276 1.39 -30.29 -5.63
N ILE A 277 0.46 -29.48 -6.15
CA ILE A 277 0.52 -28.98 -7.53
C ILE A 277 1.74 -28.09 -7.73
N TRP A 278 2.02 -27.21 -6.76
CA TRP A 278 3.21 -26.38 -6.80
C TRP A 278 4.49 -27.23 -6.89
N ARG A 279 4.65 -28.17 -5.96
CA ARG A 279 5.85 -29.02 -5.82
C ARG A 279 6.04 -30.00 -6.97
N GLU A 280 4.97 -30.61 -7.45
CA GLU A 280 5.05 -31.75 -8.38
C GLU A 280 4.75 -31.39 -9.84
N ALA A 281 4.09 -30.27 -10.10
CA ALA A 281 3.77 -29.82 -11.45
C ALA A 281 4.43 -28.48 -11.78
N ILE A 282 4.15 -27.42 -11.03
CA ILE A 282 4.56 -26.05 -11.41
C ILE A 282 6.07 -25.86 -11.27
N MET A 283 6.65 -26.13 -10.09
CA MET A 283 8.07 -25.90 -9.84
C MET A 283 8.99 -26.74 -10.74
N PRO A 284 8.76 -28.05 -10.95
CA PRO A 284 9.58 -28.83 -11.89
C PRO A 284 9.46 -28.34 -13.34
N THR A 285 8.28 -27.86 -13.74
CA THR A 285 8.06 -27.24 -15.06
C THR A 285 8.84 -25.93 -15.19
N LEU A 286 8.90 -25.12 -14.13
CA LEU A 286 9.67 -23.87 -14.11
C LEU A 286 11.18 -24.09 -14.11
N GLU A 287 11.67 -25.20 -13.56
CA GLU A 287 13.08 -25.61 -13.68
C GLU A 287 13.43 -26.01 -15.11
N LEU A 288 12.53 -26.74 -15.75
CA LEU A 288 12.75 -27.28 -17.10
C LEU A 288 12.63 -26.20 -18.18
N TYR A 289 11.71 -25.24 -18.03
CA TYR A 289 11.41 -24.25 -19.08
C TYR A 289 12.66 -23.45 -19.55
N PRO A 290 13.46 -22.82 -18.67
CA PRO A 290 14.65 -22.08 -19.09
C PRO A 290 15.73 -22.98 -19.69
N THR A 291 15.79 -24.26 -19.30
CA THR A 291 16.76 -25.20 -19.89
C THR A 291 16.42 -25.58 -21.34
N LEU A 292 15.13 -25.58 -21.70
CA LEU A 292 14.66 -25.91 -23.04
C LEU A 292 14.61 -24.69 -23.97
N TYR A 293 14.16 -23.55 -23.45
CA TYR A 293 13.92 -22.35 -24.26
C TYR A 293 15.02 -21.28 -24.12
N ASN A 294 15.96 -21.46 -23.19
CA ASN A 294 17.02 -20.50 -22.87
C ASN A 294 16.49 -19.09 -22.53
N ASP A 295 15.26 -19.03 -21.98
CA ASP A 295 14.59 -17.82 -21.52
C ASP A 295 13.67 -18.17 -20.32
N ALA A 296 13.52 -17.23 -19.40
CA ALA A 296 12.61 -17.32 -18.26
C ALA A 296 11.26 -16.61 -18.53
N LEU A 297 11.07 -16.01 -19.71
CA LEU A 297 9.81 -15.38 -20.13
C LEU A 297 8.86 -16.41 -20.74
N ILE A 298 7.90 -16.87 -19.94
CA ILE A 298 6.85 -17.77 -20.38
C ILE A 298 5.74 -16.95 -21.03
N SER A 299 5.42 -17.25 -22.30
CA SER A 299 4.29 -16.65 -23.02
C SER A 299 2.95 -16.97 -22.33
N GLU A 300 2.02 -16.02 -22.29
CA GLU A 300 0.69 -16.18 -21.67
C GLU A 300 -0.07 -17.42 -22.18
N ASP A 301 -0.04 -17.64 -23.49
CA ASP A 301 -0.71 -18.79 -24.13
C ASP A 301 0.04 -20.13 -23.97
N PHE A 302 1.16 -20.18 -23.26
CA PHE A 302 1.95 -21.40 -23.14
C PHE A 302 1.19 -22.46 -22.32
N VAL A 303 0.91 -23.58 -22.97
CA VAL A 303 0.34 -24.79 -22.38
C VAL A 303 1.41 -25.87 -22.35
N VAL A 304 1.59 -26.52 -21.19
CA VAL A 304 2.59 -27.57 -21.02
C VAL A 304 2.26 -28.76 -21.93
N PRO A 305 3.18 -29.15 -22.83
CA PRO A 305 3.00 -30.31 -23.71
C PRO A 305 2.82 -31.61 -22.93
N SER A 306 1.96 -32.50 -23.43
CA SER A 306 1.71 -33.84 -22.84
C SER A 306 2.76 -34.88 -23.23
N GLU A 307 4.03 -34.52 -23.14
CA GLU A 307 5.15 -35.36 -23.55
C GLU A 307 6.40 -35.12 -22.67
N ALA A 308 7.29 -36.11 -22.65
CA ALA A 308 8.59 -35.96 -22.02
C ALA A 308 9.39 -34.83 -22.73
N PRO A 309 10.15 -33.99 -22.00
CA PRO A 309 10.57 -34.16 -20.60
C PRO A 309 9.64 -33.52 -19.54
N TRP A 310 8.46 -33.02 -19.92
CA TRP A 310 7.55 -32.36 -18.98
C TRP A 310 6.95 -33.35 -17.97
N PRO A 311 6.78 -32.96 -16.70
CA PRO A 311 6.19 -33.83 -15.69
C PRO A 311 4.72 -34.12 -16.02
N GLU A 312 4.29 -35.37 -15.87
CA GLU A 312 2.94 -35.82 -16.26
C GLU A 312 1.83 -35.01 -15.57
N ARG A 313 2.05 -34.64 -14.31
CA ARG A 313 1.11 -33.85 -13.52
C ARG A 313 0.95 -32.41 -14.04
N ALA A 314 1.90 -31.93 -14.86
CA ALA A 314 1.82 -30.62 -15.49
C ALA A 314 1.20 -30.65 -16.89
N TRP A 315 0.99 -31.82 -17.49
CA TRP A 315 0.47 -31.93 -18.86
C TRP A 315 -0.87 -31.20 -19.03
N GLY A 316 -0.93 -30.33 -20.04
CA GLY A 316 -2.12 -29.53 -20.33
C GLY A 316 -2.34 -28.35 -19.40
N LEU A 317 -1.48 -28.11 -18.40
CA LEU A 317 -1.54 -26.90 -17.58
C LEU A 317 -1.27 -25.66 -18.43
N LYS A 318 -2.12 -24.65 -18.26
CA LYS A 318 -1.95 -23.32 -18.86
C LYS A 318 -0.89 -22.51 -18.11
N LEU A 319 0.34 -23.01 -18.10
CA LEU A 319 1.43 -22.46 -17.29
C LEU A 319 1.64 -20.97 -17.54
N GLY A 320 1.58 -20.50 -18.80
CA GLY A 320 1.70 -19.08 -19.12
C GLY A 320 0.71 -18.20 -18.36
N TYR A 321 -0.57 -18.51 -18.49
CA TYR A 321 -1.67 -17.85 -17.79
C TYR A 321 -1.53 -17.95 -16.26
N ILE A 322 -1.12 -19.11 -15.73
CA ILE A 322 -0.90 -19.29 -14.29
C ILE A 322 0.18 -18.33 -13.80
N ILE A 323 1.30 -18.22 -14.52
CA ILE A 323 2.45 -17.38 -14.13
C ILE A 323 2.11 -15.89 -14.25
N GLU A 324 1.35 -15.49 -15.27
CA GLU A 324 0.81 -14.14 -15.33
C GLU A 324 -0.12 -13.85 -14.15
N THR A 325 -1.01 -14.79 -13.83
CA THR A 325 -1.94 -14.64 -12.69
C THR A 325 -1.20 -14.62 -11.35
N ILE A 326 -0.10 -15.36 -11.20
CA ILE A 326 0.80 -15.25 -10.03
C ILE A 326 1.27 -13.80 -9.91
N ASN A 327 1.77 -13.21 -11.00
CA ASN A 327 2.26 -11.83 -11.04
C ASN A 327 1.20 -10.78 -10.69
N THR A 328 -0.05 -10.95 -11.14
CA THR A 328 -1.11 -9.95 -10.93
C THR A 328 -1.93 -10.16 -9.64
N SER A 329 -2.19 -11.41 -9.27
CA SER A 329 -3.27 -11.79 -8.34
C SER A 329 -2.78 -12.49 -7.07
N ARG A 330 -1.45 -12.65 -6.91
CA ARG A 330 -0.80 -13.25 -5.72
C ARG A 330 -1.29 -14.66 -5.37
N ILE A 331 -1.65 -15.45 -6.39
CA ILE A 331 -1.90 -16.89 -6.21
C ILE A 331 -0.57 -17.61 -5.91
N PHE A 332 -0.62 -18.78 -5.27
CA PHE A 332 0.55 -19.57 -4.83
C PHE A 332 1.54 -18.86 -3.89
N ARG A 333 1.16 -17.74 -3.27
CA ARG A 333 2.08 -16.92 -2.47
C ARG A 333 2.72 -17.70 -1.30
N ASP A 334 1.98 -18.59 -0.66
CA ASP A 334 2.47 -19.32 0.52
C ASP A 334 3.35 -20.49 0.12
N GLU A 335 2.98 -21.18 -0.97
CA GLU A 335 3.68 -22.30 -1.58
C GLU A 335 5.06 -21.89 -2.12
N MET A 336 5.16 -20.67 -2.67
CA MET A 336 6.39 -20.14 -3.27
C MET A 336 7.42 -19.62 -2.28
N LYS A 337 7.09 -19.52 -0.98
CA LYS A 337 8.00 -18.93 0.03
C LYS A 337 9.32 -19.70 0.12
N ASP A 338 9.24 -21.02 0.07
CA ASP A 338 10.40 -21.90 0.25
C ASP A 338 11.26 -21.97 -1.03
N ASP A 339 10.65 -21.81 -2.21
CA ASP A 339 11.32 -21.87 -3.52
C ASP A 339 11.82 -20.50 -4.02
N LYS A 340 11.64 -19.43 -3.23
CA LYS A 340 12.00 -18.06 -3.63
C LYS A 340 13.43 -17.94 -4.15
N GLN A 341 14.41 -18.54 -3.46
CA GLN A 341 15.81 -18.48 -3.90
C GLN A 341 16.04 -19.31 -5.17
N LYS A 342 15.39 -20.48 -5.30
CA LYS A 342 15.52 -21.34 -6.47
C LYS A 342 14.96 -20.67 -7.74
N LEU A 343 13.79 -20.05 -7.63
CA LEU A 343 13.18 -19.27 -8.72
C LEU A 343 14.06 -18.10 -9.16
N LYS A 344 14.74 -17.47 -8.21
CA LYS A 344 15.69 -16.38 -8.48
C LYS A 344 16.90 -16.86 -9.26
N ASP A 345 17.47 -18.00 -8.88
CA ASP A 345 18.63 -18.59 -9.56
C ASP A 345 18.29 -19.05 -10.98
N LEU A 346 17.03 -19.42 -11.23
CA LEU A 346 16.49 -19.74 -12.57
C LEU A 346 16.21 -18.49 -13.45
N GLY A 347 16.32 -17.28 -12.89
CA GLY A 347 16.14 -16.03 -13.63
C GLY A 347 14.71 -15.50 -13.68
N TYR A 348 13.77 -16.04 -12.89
CA TYR A 348 12.43 -15.47 -12.78
C TYR A 348 12.45 -14.19 -11.94
N ALA A 349 11.75 -13.15 -12.40
CA ALA A 349 11.68 -11.84 -11.75
C ALA A 349 10.24 -11.39 -11.53
N TRP A 350 9.52 -12.13 -10.70
CA TRP A 350 8.12 -11.87 -10.32
C TRP A 350 7.98 -10.84 -9.20
N GLU A 351 7.26 -9.75 -9.49
CA GLU A 351 7.01 -8.66 -8.53
C GLU A 351 6.39 -9.11 -7.20
N PRO A 352 5.45 -10.09 -7.16
CA PRO A 352 4.86 -10.55 -5.89
C PRO A 352 5.82 -11.27 -4.94
N LEU A 353 6.97 -11.74 -5.43
CA LEU A 353 7.95 -12.50 -4.62
C LEU A 353 9.26 -11.77 -4.40
N PHE A 354 9.71 -11.02 -5.40
CA PHE A 354 10.97 -10.29 -5.35
C PHE A 354 10.77 -8.78 -5.15
N GLY A 355 9.51 -8.34 -5.03
CA GLY A 355 9.15 -6.95 -4.86
C GLY A 355 9.05 -6.20 -6.20
N LYS A 356 8.36 -5.05 -6.15
CA LYS A 356 8.09 -4.16 -7.29
C LYS A 356 9.31 -3.80 -8.14
N TRP A 357 10.51 -3.87 -7.56
CA TRP A 357 11.74 -3.35 -8.17
C TRP A 357 12.64 -4.43 -8.77
N ALA A 358 12.32 -5.71 -8.58
CA ALA A 358 13.15 -6.81 -9.06
C ALA A 358 13.11 -7.00 -10.58
N LYS A 359 11.96 -6.78 -11.20
CA LYS A 359 11.76 -7.01 -12.65
C LYS A 359 12.50 -5.99 -13.52
N GLU A 360 12.39 -4.72 -13.17
CA GLU A 360 12.85 -3.63 -14.05
C GLU A 360 13.98 -2.82 -13.41
N MET A 361 13.82 -2.37 -12.17
CA MET A 361 14.77 -1.45 -11.53
C MET A 361 16.14 -2.07 -11.31
N LEU A 362 16.20 -3.26 -10.70
CA LEU A 362 17.47 -3.91 -10.37
C LEU A 362 18.31 -4.29 -11.61
N PRO A 363 17.75 -4.98 -12.63
CA PRO A 363 18.49 -5.23 -13.88
C PRO A 363 18.98 -3.93 -14.54
N THR A 364 18.12 -2.91 -14.56
CA THR A 364 18.49 -1.61 -15.15
C THR A 364 19.61 -0.94 -14.35
N LEU A 365 19.56 -0.99 -13.01
CA LEU A 365 20.60 -0.44 -12.14
C LEU A 365 21.94 -1.19 -12.28
N ARG A 366 21.91 -2.52 -12.45
CA ARG A 366 23.11 -3.33 -12.73
C ARG A 366 23.79 -2.89 -14.02
N LEU A 367 23.01 -2.76 -15.10
CA LEU A 367 23.51 -2.28 -16.39
C LEU A 367 24.01 -0.83 -16.31
N TYR A 368 23.31 0.03 -15.58
CA TYR A 368 23.76 1.40 -15.32
C TYR A 368 25.11 1.41 -14.60
N LYS A 369 25.25 0.64 -13.52
CA LYS A 369 26.53 0.50 -12.80
C LYS A 369 27.63 -0.07 -13.69
N ALA A 370 27.33 -1.04 -14.54
CA ALA A 370 28.32 -1.59 -15.48
C ALA A 370 28.80 -0.53 -16.49
N LYS A 371 27.90 0.36 -16.95
CA LYS A 371 28.19 1.40 -17.95
C LYS A 371 28.85 2.66 -17.36
N TYR A 372 28.42 3.08 -16.17
CA TYR A 372 28.83 4.36 -15.55
C TYR A 372 29.67 4.17 -14.28
N HIS A 373 29.91 2.94 -13.85
CA HIS A 373 30.73 2.56 -12.68
C HIS A 373 30.22 3.05 -11.32
N HIS A 374 29.03 3.66 -11.25
CA HIS A 374 28.38 4.09 -10.01
C HIS A 374 26.86 3.84 -10.05
N CYS A 375 26.22 3.90 -8.88
CA CYS A 375 24.77 3.77 -8.73
C CYS A 375 24.03 5.11 -8.56
N ASP A 376 24.75 6.23 -8.68
CA ASP A 376 24.16 7.57 -8.61
C ASP A 376 23.44 7.93 -9.92
N VAL A 377 22.14 7.66 -9.94
CA VAL A 377 21.27 7.92 -11.08
C VAL A 377 20.54 9.25 -10.87
N PRO A 378 20.68 10.25 -11.77
CA PRO A 378 19.91 11.48 -11.72
C PRO A 378 18.39 11.23 -11.82
N SER A 379 17.57 12.07 -11.17
CA SER A 379 16.10 11.89 -11.14
C SER A 379 15.44 11.85 -12.51
N TRP A 380 15.97 12.61 -13.47
CA TRP A 380 15.50 12.73 -14.84
C TRP A 380 15.99 11.60 -15.76
N TRP A 381 16.91 10.74 -15.31
CA TRP A 381 17.52 9.74 -16.16
C TRP A 381 16.53 8.62 -16.51
N VAL A 382 16.44 8.33 -17.80
CA VAL A 382 15.58 7.31 -18.40
C VAL A 382 16.45 6.45 -19.31
N VAL A 383 16.18 5.14 -19.35
CA VAL A 383 16.87 4.23 -20.28
C VAL A 383 16.63 4.72 -21.72
N PRO A 384 17.68 5.00 -22.50
CA PRO A 384 17.52 5.49 -23.86
C PRO A 384 16.73 4.51 -24.75
N GLN A 385 15.78 5.01 -25.53
CA GLN A 385 14.97 4.15 -26.41
C GLN A 385 15.75 3.63 -27.63
N THR A 386 16.77 4.37 -28.04
CA THR A 386 17.57 4.11 -29.25
C THR A 386 18.82 3.28 -29.00
N ASP A 387 19.19 3.05 -27.75
CA ASP A 387 20.43 2.37 -27.39
C ASP A 387 20.21 0.85 -27.37
N GLU A 388 20.78 0.15 -28.37
CA GLU A 388 20.64 -1.29 -28.52
C GLU A 388 21.36 -2.09 -27.43
N SER A 389 22.28 -1.47 -26.68
CA SER A 389 22.96 -2.13 -25.55
C SER A 389 22.00 -2.42 -24.39
N TRP A 390 20.78 -1.88 -24.42
CA TRP A 390 19.75 -2.13 -23.40
C TRP A 390 18.68 -3.11 -23.92
N PRO A 391 18.26 -4.08 -23.07
CA PRO A 391 17.14 -4.96 -23.38
C PRO A 391 15.88 -4.18 -23.75
N ARG A 392 15.13 -4.63 -24.77
CA ARG A 392 13.93 -3.93 -25.27
C ARG A 392 12.91 -3.63 -24.18
N VAL A 393 12.74 -4.55 -23.24
CA VAL A 393 11.81 -4.44 -22.10
C VAL A 393 12.18 -3.28 -21.16
N LEU A 394 13.46 -2.91 -21.08
CA LEU A 394 13.94 -1.86 -20.19
C LEU A 394 14.03 -0.48 -20.87
N ARG A 395 13.85 -0.40 -22.18
CA ARG A 395 13.97 0.86 -22.93
C ARG A 395 12.83 1.81 -22.57
N GLY A 396 13.17 3.06 -22.28
CA GLY A 396 12.21 4.04 -21.77
C GLY A 396 11.89 3.92 -20.28
N TYR A 397 12.51 2.98 -19.55
CA TYR A 397 12.30 2.82 -18.12
C TYR A 397 12.87 4.01 -17.33
N GLN A 398 12.06 4.59 -16.44
CA GLN A 398 12.41 5.77 -15.65
C GLN A 398 13.23 5.39 -14.40
N LEU A 399 14.44 4.87 -14.60
CA LEU A 399 15.31 4.41 -13.51
C LEU A 399 15.58 5.53 -12.49
N GLY A 400 15.84 6.77 -12.95
CA GLY A 400 16.13 7.91 -12.09
C GLY A 400 15.05 8.19 -11.04
N LYS A 401 13.79 8.23 -11.46
CA LYS A 401 12.65 8.43 -10.55
C LYS A 401 12.51 7.30 -9.53
N ASN A 402 12.73 6.06 -9.96
CA ASN A 402 12.64 4.89 -9.09
C ASN A 402 13.80 4.85 -8.08
N VAL A 403 15.02 5.19 -8.49
CA VAL A 403 16.18 5.33 -7.58
C VAL A 403 15.94 6.40 -6.52
N VAL A 404 15.40 7.56 -6.91
CA VAL A 404 15.02 8.62 -5.95
C VAL A 404 13.93 8.13 -4.99
N ARG A 405 12.95 7.37 -5.47
CA ARG A 405 11.90 6.79 -4.63
C ARG A 405 12.46 5.77 -3.62
N VAL A 406 13.38 4.91 -4.04
CA VAL A 406 14.10 3.98 -3.14
C VAL A 406 14.86 4.76 -2.07
N ARG A 407 15.58 5.82 -2.45
CA ARG A 407 16.32 6.69 -1.52
C ARG A 407 15.41 7.42 -0.54
N ARG A 408 14.27 7.95 -1.01
CA ARG A 408 13.27 8.63 -0.17
C ARG A 408 12.60 7.68 0.82
N ASN A 409 12.27 6.46 0.39
CA ASN A 409 11.63 5.46 1.24
C ASN A 409 12.60 4.87 2.29
N GLY A 410 13.90 4.88 1.99
CA GLY A 410 14.96 4.49 2.92
C GLY A 410 15.03 2.97 3.17
N ARG A 411 16.10 2.52 3.83
CA ARG A 411 16.42 1.10 4.07
C ARG A 411 15.32 0.30 4.79
N GLY A 412 14.49 0.96 5.62
CA GLY A 412 13.46 0.32 6.45
C GLY A 412 12.11 0.11 5.77
N SER A 413 11.94 0.50 4.50
CA SER A 413 10.69 0.30 3.77
C SER A 413 10.50 -1.19 3.41
N ALA A 414 9.25 -1.69 3.52
CA ALA A 414 8.91 -3.06 3.15
C ALA A 414 9.27 -3.37 1.69
N ASP A 415 9.12 -2.40 0.78
CA ASP A 415 9.49 -2.55 -0.64
C ASP A 415 11.01 -2.66 -0.85
N VAL A 416 11.82 -2.12 0.06
CA VAL A 416 13.29 -2.14 0.02
C VAL A 416 13.85 -3.40 0.66
N ALA A 417 13.19 -3.93 1.69
CA ALA A 417 13.68 -5.08 2.46
C ALA A 417 14.00 -6.30 1.58
N ASP A 418 13.15 -6.59 0.58
CA ASP A 418 13.33 -7.73 -0.32
C ASP A 418 14.52 -7.59 -1.28
N ILE A 419 14.85 -6.37 -1.69
CA ILE A 419 15.95 -6.10 -2.63
C ILE A 419 17.23 -5.56 -1.95
N LEU A 420 17.19 -5.35 -0.64
CA LEU A 420 18.27 -4.74 0.13
C LEU A 420 19.61 -5.48 -0.05
N PRO A 421 19.69 -6.83 0.03
CA PRO A 421 20.96 -7.54 -0.15
C PRO A 421 21.60 -7.28 -1.53
N GLU A 422 20.77 -7.08 -2.56
CA GLU A 422 21.24 -6.84 -3.93
C GLU A 422 21.69 -5.40 -4.13
N LEU A 423 20.98 -4.45 -3.53
CA LEU A 423 21.42 -3.05 -3.49
C LEU A 423 22.76 -2.92 -2.76
N GLU A 424 22.94 -3.64 -1.66
CA GLU A 424 24.21 -3.68 -0.92
C GLU A 424 25.33 -4.31 -1.73
N ALA A 425 25.09 -5.44 -2.40
CA ALA A 425 26.05 -6.05 -3.33
C ALA A 425 26.42 -5.10 -4.50
N LEU A 426 25.47 -4.26 -4.93
CA LEU A 426 25.71 -3.23 -5.94
C LEU A 426 26.39 -1.98 -5.38
N GLY A 427 26.63 -1.87 -4.08
CA GLY A 427 27.19 -0.67 -3.46
C GLY A 427 26.27 0.55 -3.61
N PHE A 428 24.96 0.32 -3.66
CA PHE A 428 23.95 1.37 -3.75
C PHE A 428 23.90 2.17 -2.44
N LYS A 429 24.02 3.49 -2.55
CA LYS A 429 23.99 4.42 -1.40
C LYS A 429 22.60 5.05 -1.27
N PHE A 430 22.02 4.96 -0.08
CA PHE A 430 20.67 5.45 0.19
C PHE A 430 20.63 6.95 0.47
N ASN A 431 21.72 7.54 0.98
CA ASN A 431 21.83 8.98 1.16
C ASN A 431 23.28 9.50 1.05
N ALA A 432 23.41 10.81 0.86
CA ALA A 432 24.71 11.49 0.77
C ALA A 432 25.50 11.40 2.09
N PHE A 433 24.82 11.28 3.23
CA PHE A 433 25.48 11.10 4.53
C PHE A 433 26.19 9.76 4.64
N GLU A 434 25.61 8.67 4.14
CA GLU A 434 26.21 7.34 4.10
C GLU A 434 27.45 7.33 3.20
N SER A 435 27.38 8.00 2.06
CA SER A 435 28.55 8.25 1.20
C SER A 435 29.65 9.02 1.93
N TYR A 436 29.30 10.14 2.56
CA TYR A 436 30.25 10.97 3.32
C TYR A 436 30.84 10.22 4.52
N PHE A 437 30.01 9.48 5.26
CA PHE A 437 30.41 8.77 6.46
C PHE A 437 31.31 7.58 6.14
N VAL A 438 30.95 6.75 5.17
CA VAL A 438 31.72 5.56 4.78
C VAL A 438 32.99 5.92 4.01
N ASP A 439 32.94 6.90 3.11
CA ASP A 439 34.08 7.20 2.25
C ASP A 439 35.07 8.19 2.90
N ARG A 440 34.59 9.06 3.80
CA ARG A 440 35.43 10.13 4.38
C ARG A 440 35.60 10.02 5.89
N VAL A 441 34.52 9.78 6.63
CA VAL A 441 34.57 9.86 8.11
C VAL A 441 35.14 8.58 8.73
N LEU A 442 34.69 7.41 8.29
CA LEU A 442 35.08 6.13 8.84
C LEU A 442 36.55 5.78 8.56
N PRO A 443 37.08 5.95 7.33
CA PRO A 443 38.51 5.73 7.05
C PRO A 443 39.40 6.74 7.80
N ALA A 444 38.95 8.00 7.94
CA ALA A 444 39.66 8.98 8.75
C ALA A 444 39.68 8.60 10.22
N LEU A 445 38.58 8.05 10.75
CA LEU A 445 38.49 7.63 12.15
C LEU A 445 39.37 6.39 12.41
N GLU A 446 39.47 5.47 11.45
CA GLU A 446 40.39 4.31 11.51
C GLU A 446 41.85 4.77 11.56
N VAL A 447 42.24 5.71 10.69
CA VAL A 447 43.59 6.30 10.69
C VAL A 447 43.83 7.12 11.96
N TYR A 448 42.85 7.88 12.44
CA TYR A 448 42.93 8.61 13.71
C TYR A 448 43.21 7.66 14.87
N ALA A 449 42.44 6.57 14.98
CA ALA A 449 42.61 5.56 16.02
C ALA A 449 43.98 4.88 15.94
N GLN A 450 44.50 4.67 14.72
CA GLN A 450 45.83 4.10 14.49
C GLN A 450 46.96 5.06 14.92
N ILE A 451 46.81 6.37 14.68
CA ILE A 451 47.84 7.38 15.00
C ILE A 451 47.84 7.74 16.49
N TYR A 452 46.66 7.95 17.07
CA TYR A 452 46.50 8.50 18.42
C TYR A 452 46.19 7.42 19.47
N GLY A 453 45.91 6.18 19.06
CA GLY A 453 45.63 5.06 19.96
C GLY A 453 44.26 5.13 20.64
N ASP A 454 43.45 6.13 20.33
CA ASP A 454 42.09 6.30 20.82
C ASP A 454 41.14 6.89 19.77
N THR A 455 39.85 6.87 20.06
CA THR A 455 38.81 7.48 19.21
C THR A 455 38.33 8.83 19.76
N HIS A 456 39.10 9.48 20.63
CA HIS A 456 38.73 10.74 21.28
C HIS A 456 39.08 11.94 20.40
N VAL A 457 38.40 12.04 19.26
CA VAL A 457 38.64 13.12 18.30
C VAL A 457 38.24 14.49 18.89
N PRO A 458 39.16 15.47 19.01
CA PRO A 458 38.85 16.81 19.48
C PRO A 458 37.77 17.46 18.61
N GLN A 459 36.82 18.18 19.21
CA GLN A 459 35.69 18.78 18.47
C GLN A 459 36.11 19.65 17.27
N GLY A 460 37.26 20.32 17.36
CA GLY A 460 37.82 21.17 16.31
C GLY A 460 38.71 20.44 15.30
N PHE A 461 38.95 19.13 15.45
CA PHE A 461 39.87 18.38 14.60
C PHE A 461 39.36 18.29 13.16
N ILE A 462 40.22 18.72 12.24
CA ILE A 462 40.04 18.67 10.79
C ILE A 462 41.14 17.75 10.26
N VAL A 463 40.77 16.81 9.39
CA VAL A 463 41.71 15.85 8.81
C VAL A 463 42.78 16.58 8.00
N PRO A 464 44.07 16.44 8.35
CA PRO A 464 45.18 17.03 7.61
C PRO A 464 45.25 16.53 6.16
N SER A 465 45.71 17.38 5.25
CA SER A 465 45.93 17.01 3.83
C SER A 465 47.30 16.38 3.63
N GLU A 466 47.62 15.36 4.41
CA GLU A 466 48.89 14.64 4.40
C GLU A 466 48.70 13.22 3.88
N SER A 467 49.76 12.60 3.33
CA SER A 467 49.72 11.25 2.75
C SER A 467 49.40 10.14 3.76
N THR A 468 49.45 10.44 5.06
CA THR A 468 49.06 9.56 6.16
C THR A 468 47.55 9.41 6.30
N TRP A 469 46.77 10.38 5.80
CA TRP A 469 45.31 10.39 5.85
C TRP A 469 44.70 10.04 4.48
N PRO A 470 43.54 9.38 4.43
CA PRO A 470 42.89 9.06 3.17
C PRO A 470 42.52 10.35 2.42
N GLN A 471 42.89 10.42 1.13
CA GLN A 471 42.64 11.61 0.31
C GLN A 471 41.17 12.08 0.29
N PRO A 472 40.15 11.19 0.26
CA PRO A 472 38.76 11.61 0.35
C PRO A 472 38.40 12.29 1.67
N SER A 473 39.18 12.04 2.72
CA SER A 473 38.95 12.55 4.08
C SER A 473 39.60 13.90 4.34
N TRP A 474 40.51 14.39 3.50
CA TRP A 474 41.22 15.65 3.71
C TRP A 474 40.26 16.83 3.87
N GLY A 475 40.52 17.67 4.89
CA GLY A 475 39.66 18.82 5.21
C GLY A 475 38.32 18.45 5.86
N ALA A 476 38.01 17.17 6.09
CA ALA A 476 36.80 16.76 6.78
C ALA A 476 36.86 17.18 8.25
N LYS A 477 35.78 17.79 8.76
CA LYS A 477 35.61 18.17 10.17
C LYS A 477 35.29 16.93 11.01
N LEU A 478 36.24 16.00 11.10
CA LEU A 478 36.07 14.70 11.76
C LEU A 478 35.65 14.86 13.22
N GLY A 479 36.24 15.82 13.95
CA GLY A 479 35.88 16.12 15.34
C GLY A 479 34.43 16.56 15.53
N HIS A 480 33.95 17.44 14.66
CA HIS A 480 32.57 17.92 14.68
C HIS A 480 31.59 16.80 14.35
N THR A 481 31.95 15.96 13.37
CA THR A 481 31.14 14.82 12.92
C THR A 481 31.00 13.79 14.03
N VAL A 482 32.11 13.39 14.66
CA VAL A 482 32.14 12.45 15.80
C VAL A 482 31.34 13.00 17.00
N ARG A 483 31.44 14.31 17.29
CA ARG A 483 30.63 14.95 18.34
C ARG A 483 29.13 14.84 18.04
N ASN A 484 28.71 15.12 16.81
CA ASN A 484 27.29 15.09 16.46
C ASN A 484 26.73 13.66 16.47
N ILE A 485 27.54 12.66 16.10
CA ILE A 485 27.19 11.24 16.26
C ILE A 485 26.99 10.90 17.74
N ARG A 486 27.90 11.32 18.63
CA ARG A 486 27.85 11.03 20.07
C ARG A 486 26.75 11.76 20.82
N HIS A 487 26.51 13.04 20.53
CA HIS A 487 25.63 13.91 21.34
C HIS A 487 24.27 14.19 20.72
N ARG A 488 24.16 14.19 19.39
CA ARG A 488 22.91 14.54 18.70
C ARG A 488 22.22 13.34 18.08
N HIS A 489 22.77 12.13 18.26
CA HIS A 489 22.32 10.90 17.62
C HIS A 489 22.08 11.09 16.11
N GLN A 490 22.87 11.98 15.48
CA GLN A 490 22.66 12.36 14.10
C GLN A 490 22.93 11.14 13.21
N HIS A 491 21.93 10.73 12.42
CA HIS A 491 21.97 9.51 11.61
C HIS A 491 22.26 8.22 12.41
N ALA A 492 21.86 8.14 13.69
CA ALA A 492 22.12 7.00 14.57
C ALA A 492 21.78 5.64 13.93
N ALA A 493 20.64 5.52 13.25
CA ALA A 493 20.25 4.29 12.55
C ALA A 493 21.23 3.86 11.44
N HIS A 494 21.93 4.81 10.81
CA HIS A 494 22.92 4.52 9.76
C HIS A 494 24.31 4.23 10.33
N VAL A 495 24.68 4.91 11.43
CA VAL A 495 25.96 4.67 12.13
C VAL A 495 25.93 3.32 12.84
N GLU A 496 24.76 2.88 13.31
CA GLU A 496 24.52 1.57 13.90
C GLU A 496 24.86 0.40 12.97
N LEU A 497 24.66 0.57 11.65
CA LEU A 497 25.01 -0.45 10.65
C LEU A 497 26.52 -0.73 10.59
N TYR A 498 27.34 0.22 11.05
CA TYR A 498 28.80 0.10 11.10
C TYR A 498 29.32 -0.11 12.53
N ARG A 499 28.44 -0.48 13.47
CA ARG A 499 28.78 -0.68 14.88
C ARG A 499 29.95 -1.64 15.06
N ASP A 500 29.96 -2.79 14.41
CA ASP A 500 31.03 -3.78 14.55
C ASP A 500 32.41 -3.23 14.13
N ARG A 501 32.44 -2.41 13.07
CA ARG A 501 33.67 -1.73 12.61
C ARG A 501 34.11 -0.65 13.61
N LEU A 502 33.17 0.11 14.15
CA LEU A 502 33.42 1.13 15.16
C LEU A 502 33.88 0.52 16.50
N GLU A 503 33.31 -0.61 16.92
CA GLU A 503 33.74 -1.34 18.11
C GLU A 503 35.16 -1.89 17.96
N LYS A 504 35.51 -2.41 16.77
CA LYS A 504 36.85 -2.92 16.47
C LYS A 504 37.95 -1.86 16.61
N ILE A 505 37.64 -0.60 16.34
CA ILE A 505 38.58 0.53 16.53
C ILE A 505 38.46 1.20 17.92
N GLY A 506 37.66 0.63 18.84
CA GLY A 506 37.50 1.17 20.19
C GLY A 506 36.67 2.46 20.25
N PHE A 507 35.65 2.59 19.39
CA PHE A 507 34.81 3.78 19.35
C PHE A 507 33.96 3.94 20.61
N VAL A 508 34.21 5.02 21.36
CA VAL A 508 33.45 5.33 22.57
C VAL A 508 32.16 6.07 22.20
N TRP A 509 31.01 5.40 22.39
CA TRP A 509 29.68 5.93 22.09
C TRP A 509 29.19 7.00 23.07
N SER A 510 29.63 6.91 24.33
CA SER A 510 29.27 7.84 25.39
C SER A 510 30.52 8.33 26.11
N ILE A 511 30.79 9.64 26.03
CA ILE A 511 31.90 10.31 26.72
C ILE A 511 31.71 10.28 28.25
N TYR A 512 30.54 9.90 28.75
CA TYR A 512 30.22 9.87 30.18
C TYR A 512 30.87 8.72 30.97
N LYS A 513 31.85 8.00 30.41
CA LYS A 513 32.81 7.21 31.18
C LYS A 513 34.12 7.99 31.38
N SER A 514 34.39 8.67 32.49
CA SER A 514 33.60 9.62 33.27
C SER A 514 34.64 10.59 33.87
N THR A 515 34.31 11.85 34.11
CA THR A 515 35.18 12.76 34.87
C THR A 515 35.61 12.14 36.22
N ALA A 516 34.83 11.18 36.75
CA ALA A 516 35.16 10.40 37.93
C ALA A 516 36.20 9.29 37.69
N ALA A 517 36.29 8.70 36.49
CA ALA A 517 37.35 7.76 36.12
C ALA A 517 38.71 8.47 35.98
N THR A 518 38.73 9.62 35.28
CA THR A 518 39.93 10.49 35.23
C THR A 518 40.33 10.98 36.62
N LYS A 519 39.34 11.30 37.47
CA LYS A 519 39.61 11.66 38.86
C LYS A 519 40.27 10.51 39.63
N ARG A 520 39.68 9.31 39.58
CA ARG A 520 40.14 8.12 40.31
C ARG A 520 41.52 7.64 39.87
N ASP A 521 41.78 7.65 38.56
CA ASP A 521 42.92 6.91 37.98
C ASP A 521 44.14 7.80 37.70
N ILE A 522 43.94 9.12 37.61
CA ILE A 522 44.99 10.08 37.25
C ILE A 522 45.11 11.17 38.31
N VAL A 523 44.00 11.81 38.69
CA VAL A 523 44.04 13.03 39.51
C VAL A 523 44.26 12.73 40.98
N ASP A 524 43.44 11.88 41.61
CA ASP A 524 43.53 11.58 43.05
C ASP A 524 44.91 10.98 43.42
N PRO A 525 45.49 10.03 42.66
CA PRO A 525 46.83 9.53 42.91
C PRO A 525 47.92 10.59 42.73
N SER A 526 47.80 11.47 41.72
CA SER A 526 48.79 12.53 41.47
C SER A 526 48.73 13.65 42.51
N VAL A 527 47.55 13.95 43.05
CA VAL A 527 47.38 14.90 44.17
C VAL A 527 47.99 14.35 45.46
N ALA A 528 47.83 13.04 45.72
CA ALA A 528 48.43 12.39 46.87
C ALA A 528 49.97 12.49 46.83
N VAL A 529 50.58 12.18 45.68
CA VAL A 529 52.04 12.30 45.47
C VAL A 529 52.49 13.75 45.58
N PHE A 530 51.73 14.70 45.04
CA PHE A 530 52.04 16.13 45.17
C PHE A 530 52.05 16.61 46.63
N LYS A 531 51.09 16.16 47.43
CA LYS A 531 51.00 16.48 48.87
C LYS A 531 52.07 15.78 49.70
N GLU A 532 52.48 14.57 49.32
CA GLU A 532 53.62 13.89 49.96
C GLU A 532 54.93 14.67 49.76
N ILE A 533 55.12 15.27 48.57
CA ILE A 533 56.34 16.01 48.25
C ILE A 533 56.34 17.43 48.85
N ASN A 534 55.19 18.11 48.84
CA ASN A 534 55.08 19.54 49.18
C ASN A 534 54.45 19.83 50.56
N GLY A 535 54.05 18.79 51.30
CA GLY A 535 53.34 18.90 52.58
C GLY A 535 51.84 18.64 52.45
N GLU A 536 51.24 18.05 53.49
CA GLU A 536 49.87 17.53 53.47
C GLU A 536 48.80 18.61 53.21
N ASP A 537 49.11 19.85 53.62
CA ASP A 537 48.28 21.05 53.46
C ASP A 537 48.56 21.84 52.18
N ALA A 538 49.48 21.40 51.32
CA ALA A 538 49.82 22.11 50.09
C ALA A 538 48.69 21.98 49.03
N GLU A 539 48.22 23.12 48.51
CA GLU A 539 47.31 23.16 47.37
C GLU A 539 48.07 23.07 46.05
N VAL A 540 47.52 22.32 45.09
CA VAL A 540 48.12 22.16 43.75
C VAL A 540 47.95 23.48 42.96
N PRO A 541 49.06 24.16 42.56
CA PRO A 541 48.97 25.40 41.80
C PRO A 541 48.32 25.19 40.43
N ARG A 542 47.56 26.18 39.93
CA ARG A 542 46.81 26.11 38.67
C ARG A 542 47.66 25.75 37.44
N ASN A 543 48.93 26.13 37.42
CA ASN A 543 49.86 25.87 36.33
C ASN A 543 50.72 24.61 36.55
N PHE A 544 50.44 23.82 37.59
CA PHE A 544 51.21 22.62 37.88
C PHE A 544 50.91 21.51 36.86
N VAL A 545 52.00 20.99 36.28
CA VAL A 545 52.00 19.88 35.33
C VAL A 545 52.87 18.78 35.93
N VAL A 546 52.39 17.54 35.88
CA VAL A 546 53.10 16.38 36.42
C VAL A 546 54.42 16.17 35.66
N PRO A 547 55.59 16.17 36.34
CA PRO A 547 56.88 16.02 35.67
C PRO A 547 57.03 14.64 35.00
N ALA A 548 57.44 14.61 33.73
CA ALA A 548 57.64 13.36 32.98
C ALA A 548 58.76 12.45 33.54
N GLY A 549 59.73 13.03 34.24
CA GLY A 549 60.92 12.34 34.76
C GLY A 549 60.81 11.82 36.20
N ASP A 550 59.69 12.05 36.89
CA ASP A 550 59.53 11.64 38.29
C ASP A 550 58.72 10.34 38.39
N ALA A 551 59.39 9.25 38.75
CA ALA A 551 58.82 7.91 38.84
C ALA A 551 57.80 7.73 39.98
N ARG A 552 57.63 8.74 40.84
CA ARG A 552 56.64 8.72 41.94
C ARG A 552 55.22 8.97 41.46
N TYR A 553 55.04 9.59 40.28
CA TYR A 553 53.73 9.81 39.69
C TYR A 553 53.30 8.62 38.81
N PRO A 554 51.98 8.36 38.66
CA PRO A 554 51.50 7.32 37.75
C PRO A 554 51.99 7.53 36.33
N GLU A 555 52.37 6.45 35.64
CA GLU A 555 52.81 6.49 34.24
C GLU A 555 51.81 7.20 33.31
N VAL A 556 50.52 6.97 33.57
CA VAL A 556 49.40 7.60 32.86
C VAL A 556 49.23 9.09 33.14
N ALA A 557 49.90 9.64 34.15
CA ALA A 557 49.80 11.03 34.57
C ALA A 557 50.98 11.89 34.08
N LYS A 558 51.95 11.33 33.36
CA LYS A 558 53.11 12.09 32.87
C LYS A 558 52.68 13.23 31.94
N ASN A 559 53.20 14.44 32.17
CA ASN A 559 52.82 15.68 31.46
C ASN A 559 51.35 16.09 31.60
N PHE A 560 50.61 15.51 32.55
CA PHE A 560 49.23 15.89 32.80
C PHE A 560 49.14 17.24 33.52
N GLU A 561 48.32 18.17 33.01
CA GLU A 561 48.08 19.50 33.58
C GLU A 561 47.16 19.43 34.82
N LEU A 562 47.65 18.80 35.89
CA LEU A 562 46.90 18.50 37.12
C LEU A 562 46.27 19.75 37.75
N GLY A 563 47.00 20.86 37.80
CA GLY A 563 46.53 22.11 38.38
C GLY A 563 45.40 22.79 37.60
N ALA A 564 45.49 22.76 36.27
CA ALA A 564 44.50 23.35 35.38
C ALA A 564 43.20 22.54 35.44
N TRP A 565 43.33 21.21 35.46
CA TRP A 565 42.20 20.28 35.57
C TRP A 565 41.45 20.44 36.90
N LEU A 566 42.16 20.50 38.04
CA LEU A 566 41.55 20.69 39.37
C LEU A 566 40.81 22.02 39.49
N THR A 567 41.39 23.10 38.96
CA THR A 567 40.78 24.43 38.96
C THR A 567 39.45 24.43 38.17
N GLN A 568 39.43 23.75 37.02
CA GLN A 568 38.24 23.63 36.19
C GLN A 568 37.20 22.67 36.80
N PHE A 569 37.63 21.61 37.48
CA PHE A 569 36.76 20.66 38.17
C PHE A 569 36.06 21.28 39.39
N ASN A 570 36.82 21.99 40.24
CA ASN A 570 36.27 22.65 41.43
C ASN A 570 35.27 23.76 41.06
N ARG A 571 35.54 24.54 40.00
CA ARG A 571 34.57 25.53 39.49
C ARG A 571 33.24 24.90 39.07
N ARG A 572 33.24 23.66 38.55
CA ARG A 572 32.04 22.95 38.10
C ARG A 572 31.27 22.27 39.25
N THR A 573 31.94 21.87 40.31
CA THR A 573 31.31 21.22 41.48
C THR A 573 30.79 22.22 42.51
N THR A 574 31.45 23.37 42.71
CA THR A 574 30.97 24.44 43.60
C THR A 574 29.72 25.14 43.03
N SER A 575 29.48 25.04 41.72
CA SER A 575 28.26 25.55 41.07
C SER A 575 27.05 24.62 41.19
N LEU A 576 27.15 23.46 41.85
CA LEU A 576 26.13 22.40 41.71
C LEU A 576 25.27 22.04 42.94
N LEU A 577 25.43 22.57 44.17
CA LEU A 577 24.41 22.43 45.25
C LEU A 577 24.58 23.52 46.34
N PRO A 578 23.52 24.01 47.05
CA PRO A 578 22.08 23.77 46.89
C PRO A 578 21.17 25.05 46.98
N PHE A 579 20.03 25.03 46.29
CA PHE A 579 18.79 25.61 46.87
C PHE A 579 17.69 24.54 46.90
N GLN A 580 17.56 23.90 48.06
CA GLN A 580 16.31 23.89 48.81
C GLN A 580 16.72 24.44 50.19
N THR A 581 16.38 25.67 50.57
CA THR A 581 15.14 26.00 51.28
C THR A 581 14.85 27.52 51.29
N VAL A 582 13.67 27.86 51.82
CA VAL A 582 12.77 28.98 51.50
C VAL A 582 13.19 30.37 52.02
N GLU A 583 14.38 30.54 52.60
CA GLU A 583 14.81 31.85 53.18
C GLU A 583 15.69 32.72 52.26
N GLY A 584 16.04 32.25 51.06
CA GLY A 584 16.81 33.03 50.07
C GLY A 584 15.99 33.97 49.18
N LYS A 585 14.65 33.86 49.19
CA LYS A 585 13.77 34.66 48.32
C LYS A 585 13.57 36.12 48.77
N LYS A 586 14.13 36.53 49.92
CA LYS A 586 14.05 37.94 50.40
C LYS A 586 15.38 38.70 50.45
N LYS A 587 16.52 38.07 50.12
CA LYS A 587 17.83 38.78 50.06
C LYS A 587 18.41 38.94 48.66
N LEU A 588 17.95 38.17 47.67
CA LEU A 588 18.37 38.29 46.26
C LEU A 588 17.70 39.46 45.50
N ALA A 589 16.71 40.14 46.09
CA ALA A 589 16.16 41.38 45.56
C ALA A 589 16.91 42.65 46.06
N ALA A 590 17.83 42.52 47.02
CA ALA A 590 18.50 43.66 47.66
C ALA A 590 20.03 43.73 47.42
N THR A 591 20.63 42.75 46.73
CA THR A 591 22.08 42.74 46.43
C THR A 591 22.41 42.82 44.94
N ASN A 592 21.41 42.85 44.06
CA ASN A 592 21.60 43.05 42.62
C ASN A 592 21.75 44.53 42.20
N GLU A 593 21.70 45.48 43.14
CA GLU A 593 21.88 46.91 42.84
C GLU A 593 23.27 47.48 43.18
N THR A 594 24.19 46.71 43.77
CA THR A 594 25.45 47.27 44.30
C THR A 594 26.76 46.77 43.69
N HIS A 595 26.76 45.95 42.64
CA HIS A 595 27.99 45.63 41.88
C HIS A 595 27.94 46.06 40.40
N ARG A 596 27.07 47.04 40.07
CA ARG A 596 27.21 47.90 38.89
C ARG A 596 27.83 49.24 39.30
N ARG A 597 29.14 49.28 39.56
CA ARG A 597 29.97 50.50 39.43
C ARG A 597 31.38 50.07 39.04
N GLY A 598 31.87 50.65 37.94
CA GLY A 598 32.94 50.10 37.12
C GLY A 598 34.36 50.24 37.65
N ASP A 599 35.27 49.63 36.89
CA ASP A 599 36.68 50.02 36.83
C ASP A 599 37.05 50.30 35.36
N PRO A 600 37.33 51.55 34.97
CA PRO A 600 37.40 52.00 33.58
C PRO A 600 38.81 51.86 32.96
N ASN A 601 39.57 50.78 33.24
CA ASN A 601 40.93 50.68 32.72
C ASN A 601 41.43 49.25 32.43
N ILE A 602 40.82 48.57 31.45
CA ILE A 602 41.45 47.40 30.80
C ILE A 602 41.51 47.68 29.30
N GLN A 603 42.47 48.52 28.92
CA GLN A 603 43.05 48.46 27.58
C GLN A 603 43.78 47.13 27.40
N GLU A 604 43.52 46.51 26.24
CA GLU A 604 44.44 45.67 25.47
C GLU A 604 44.85 44.28 26.01
N LYS A 605 44.23 43.21 25.45
CA LYS A 605 44.93 42.18 24.65
C LYS A 605 43.99 41.10 24.11
N LEU A 606 44.07 40.83 22.81
CA LEU A 606 43.56 39.59 22.20
C LEU A 606 44.35 38.39 22.74
N THR A 607 43.74 37.21 22.78
CA THR A 607 44.48 35.97 23.06
C THR A 607 45.45 35.68 21.91
N PRO A 608 46.66 35.16 22.16
CA PRO A 608 47.68 34.96 21.13
C PRO A 608 47.20 34.14 19.92
N HIS A 609 46.40 33.10 20.18
CA HIS A 609 45.83 32.23 19.14
C HIS A 609 44.76 32.94 18.29
N ALA A 610 43.90 33.78 18.90
CA ALA A 610 42.89 34.53 18.15
C ALA A 610 43.54 35.60 17.27
N GLU A 611 44.58 36.27 17.80
CA GLU A 611 45.36 37.24 17.04
C GLU A 611 46.12 36.58 15.87
N GLN A 612 46.67 35.39 16.08
CA GLN A 612 47.36 34.63 15.03
C GLN A 612 46.41 34.22 13.90
N TYR A 613 45.24 33.64 14.22
CA TYR A 613 44.24 33.29 13.22
C TYR A 613 43.74 34.53 12.45
N TRP A 614 43.53 35.65 13.15
CA TRP A 614 43.12 36.90 12.52
C TRP A 614 44.16 37.39 11.50
N LYS A 615 45.44 37.44 11.87
CA LYS A 615 46.51 37.89 10.97
C LYS A 615 46.73 36.93 9.81
N ASP A 616 46.94 35.66 10.12
CA ASP A 616 47.49 34.68 9.17
C ASP A 616 46.44 34.14 8.21
N VAL A 617 45.16 34.23 8.58
CA VAL A 617 44.05 33.70 7.77
C VAL A 617 43.16 34.82 7.27
N LEU A 618 42.53 35.60 8.14
CA LEU A 618 41.50 36.56 7.73
C LEU A 618 42.09 37.83 7.11
N LEU A 619 42.96 38.54 7.83
CA LEU A 619 43.57 39.78 7.37
C LEU A 619 44.46 39.56 6.13
N SER A 620 45.24 38.48 6.12
CA SER A 620 46.02 38.07 4.95
C SER A 620 45.14 37.78 3.73
N SER A 621 43.97 37.17 3.91
CA SER A 621 43.03 36.92 2.81
C SER A 621 42.33 38.19 2.33
N PHE A 622 41.97 39.11 3.22
CA PHE A 622 41.42 40.41 2.83
C PHE A 622 42.45 41.26 2.08
N ARG A 623 43.72 41.27 2.51
CA ARG A 623 44.82 41.91 1.77
C ARG A 623 45.02 41.28 0.39
N ALA A 624 45.03 39.96 0.30
CA ALA A 624 45.14 39.25 -0.97
C ALA A 624 43.99 39.61 -1.93
N TYR A 625 42.76 39.70 -1.42
CA TYR A 625 41.60 40.13 -2.19
C TYR A 625 41.70 41.59 -2.63
N ALA A 626 41.99 42.51 -1.71
CA ALA A 626 42.13 43.93 -2.00
C ALA A 626 43.25 44.21 -3.02
N ASN A 627 44.37 43.48 -2.96
CA ASN A 627 45.43 43.60 -3.95
C ASN A 627 45.01 43.14 -5.35
N LEU A 628 44.13 42.14 -5.45
CA LEU A 628 43.64 41.61 -6.73
C LEU A 628 42.48 42.43 -7.32
N HIS A 629 41.59 42.92 -6.46
CA HIS A 629 40.32 43.55 -6.83
C HIS A 629 40.26 45.06 -6.54
N GLY A 630 41.35 45.63 -6.02
CA GLY A 630 41.48 47.04 -5.65
C GLY A 630 40.98 47.36 -4.24
N SER A 631 39.85 46.78 -3.80
CA SER A 631 39.24 47.02 -2.49
C SER A 631 38.35 45.84 -2.08
N CYS A 632 38.13 45.65 -0.77
CA CYS A 632 37.12 44.71 -0.26
C CYS A 632 35.71 45.32 -0.17
N GLU A 633 35.51 46.56 -0.61
CA GLU A 633 34.26 47.32 -0.47
C GLU A 633 33.05 46.57 -1.06
N GLU A 634 33.17 46.14 -2.32
CA GLU A 634 32.13 45.47 -3.11
C GLU A 634 32.26 43.93 -3.14
N MET A 635 32.96 43.32 -2.17
CA MET A 635 33.15 41.87 -2.13
C MET A 635 31.81 41.13 -1.97
N ASP A 636 31.56 40.17 -2.85
CA ASP A 636 30.36 39.32 -2.81
C ASP A 636 30.27 38.52 -1.50
N GLY A 637 29.10 38.53 -0.85
CA GLY A 637 28.85 37.85 0.44
C GLY A 637 28.98 36.32 0.41
N SER A 638 29.07 35.72 -0.78
CA SER A 638 29.29 34.29 -1.01
C SER A 638 30.71 33.96 -1.50
N PHE A 639 31.60 34.95 -1.62
CA PHE A 639 32.93 34.76 -2.17
C PHE A 639 33.74 33.72 -1.38
N MET A 640 34.15 32.67 -2.10
CA MET A 640 34.99 31.58 -1.60
C MET A 640 36.42 31.81 -2.04
N VAL A 641 37.36 31.75 -1.09
CA VAL A 641 38.80 31.91 -1.37
C VAL A 641 39.27 30.81 -2.33
N PRO A 642 39.78 31.16 -3.52
CA PRO A 642 40.32 30.21 -4.49
C PRO A 642 41.59 29.51 -3.95
N SER A 643 41.86 28.30 -4.42
CA SER A 643 43.03 27.51 -4.03
C SER A 643 44.30 27.89 -4.82
N GLU A 644 44.56 29.19 -4.97
CA GLU A 644 45.68 29.72 -5.75
C GLU A 644 46.35 30.93 -5.07
N GLU A 645 47.61 31.19 -5.40
CA GLU A 645 48.33 32.39 -4.94
C GLU A 645 47.64 33.64 -5.51
N PRO A 646 47.48 34.73 -4.73
CA PRO A 646 48.21 35.11 -3.52
C PRO A 646 47.50 34.81 -2.18
N TYR A 647 46.43 34.01 -2.18
CA TYR A 647 45.71 33.70 -0.93
C TYR A 647 46.47 32.68 -0.06
N PRO A 648 46.50 32.85 1.28
CA PRO A 648 47.18 31.91 2.15
C PRO A 648 46.50 30.53 2.08
N GLN A 649 47.30 29.46 2.04
CA GLN A 649 46.81 28.08 1.92
C GLN A 649 45.82 27.70 3.03
N SER A 650 45.99 28.28 4.22
CA SER A 650 45.10 28.11 5.39
C SER A 650 43.69 28.69 5.19
N ALA A 651 43.48 29.52 4.16
CA ALA A 651 42.21 30.15 3.84
C ALA A 651 41.51 29.55 2.62
N TRP A 652 42.09 28.61 1.89
CA TRP A 652 41.48 28.04 0.69
C TRP A 652 40.12 27.39 0.98
N GLY A 653 39.09 27.75 0.20
CA GLY A 653 37.72 27.31 0.40
C GLY A 653 37.01 27.98 1.60
N LEU A 654 37.61 28.99 2.22
CA LEU A 654 36.95 29.83 3.22
C LEU A 654 35.96 30.78 2.53
N ASN A 655 34.75 30.90 3.05
CA ASN A 655 33.81 31.94 2.61
C ASN A 655 34.22 33.28 3.25
N LEU A 656 34.98 34.08 2.50
CA LEU A 656 35.53 35.36 2.95
C LEU A 656 34.46 36.47 2.92
N GLY A 657 33.51 36.42 1.99
CA GLY A 657 32.38 37.35 1.91
C GLY A 657 31.47 37.30 3.14
N LEU A 658 31.18 36.11 3.64
CA LEU A 658 30.44 35.92 4.90
C LEU A 658 31.23 36.46 6.10
N ARG A 659 32.56 36.42 6.07
CA ARG A 659 33.40 36.98 7.15
C ARG A 659 33.39 38.49 7.10
N LEU A 660 33.43 39.09 5.92
CA LEU A 660 33.28 40.54 5.72
C LEU A 660 31.97 41.04 6.34
N ARG A 661 30.85 40.37 6.09
CA ARG A 661 29.54 40.71 6.67
C ARG A 661 29.56 40.67 8.21
N HIS A 662 30.22 39.67 8.80
CA HIS A 662 30.37 39.58 10.25
C HIS A 662 31.30 40.64 10.83
N VAL A 663 32.21 41.19 10.04
CA VAL A 663 33.10 42.29 10.46
C VAL A 663 32.35 43.62 10.40
N ARG A 664 31.53 43.87 9.37
CA ARG A 664 30.74 45.12 9.24
C ARG A 664 29.53 45.19 10.18
N HIS A 665 28.85 44.07 10.42
CA HIS A 665 27.54 44.07 11.11
C HIS A 665 27.46 43.11 12.31
N GLY A 666 28.55 42.41 12.66
CA GLY A 666 28.54 41.38 13.69
C GLY A 666 29.30 41.75 14.96
N VAL A 667 28.80 41.30 16.11
CA VAL A 667 29.45 41.49 17.44
C VAL A 667 30.68 40.57 17.64
N ARG A 668 31.02 39.75 16.64
CA ARG A 668 31.97 38.63 16.77
C ARG A 668 33.44 39.05 16.73
N TYR A 669 33.76 40.16 16.07
CA TYR A 669 35.14 40.62 15.84
C TYR A 669 35.42 42.00 16.42
N VAL A 670 34.63 42.45 17.41
CA VAL A 670 34.70 43.81 17.98
C VAL A 670 36.11 44.16 18.50
N ARG A 671 36.82 43.18 19.08
CA ARG A 671 38.17 43.37 19.63
C ARG A 671 39.24 43.45 18.54
N GLU A 672 39.10 42.62 17.51
CA GLU A 672 39.95 42.60 16.32
C GLU A 672 39.77 43.88 15.49
N ILE A 673 38.51 44.32 15.30
CA ILE A 673 38.15 45.57 14.63
C ILE A 673 38.74 46.77 15.35
N ALA A 674 38.63 46.83 16.68
CA ALA A 674 39.21 47.90 17.48
C ALA A 674 40.74 47.96 17.39
N LYS A 675 41.42 46.81 17.19
CA LYS A 675 42.88 46.72 17.12
C LYS A 675 43.46 46.97 15.71
N TYR A 676 42.75 46.59 14.65
CA TYR A 676 43.20 46.71 13.25
C TYR A 676 42.38 47.72 12.44
N LYS A 677 41.66 48.63 13.10
CA LYS A 677 40.68 49.54 12.48
C LYS A 677 41.22 50.26 11.26
N ASP A 678 42.37 50.92 11.40
CA ASP A 678 42.97 51.73 10.34
C ASP A 678 43.34 50.87 9.12
N GLU A 679 43.82 49.65 9.36
CA GLU A 679 44.21 48.71 8.32
C GLU A 679 42.99 48.11 7.59
N LEU A 680 41.88 47.91 8.30
CA LEU A 680 40.64 47.41 7.73
C LEU A 680 39.91 48.48 6.90
N MET A 681 40.06 49.75 7.24
CA MET A 681 39.57 50.87 6.42
C MET A 681 40.39 51.03 5.13
N ASP A 682 41.73 50.90 5.22
CA ASP A 682 42.63 51.01 4.06
C ASP A 682 42.34 49.96 2.97
N ILE A 683 42.04 48.71 3.37
CA ILE A 683 41.72 47.62 2.43
C ILE A 683 40.22 47.53 2.07
N GLY A 684 39.39 48.48 2.50
CA GLY A 684 37.96 48.56 2.19
C GLY A 684 37.07 47.51 2.90
N VAL A 685 37.56 46.89 3.98
CA VAL A 685 36.79 45.94 4.79
C VAL A 685 35.78 46.68 5.69
N LEU A 686 36.13 47.88 6.18
CA LEU A 686 35.25 48.80 6.90
C LEU A 686 35.04 50.09 6.09
N LEU A 687 33.83 50.65 6.13
CA LEU A 687 33.48 51.89 5.42
C LEU A 687 33.31 53.08 6.37
N ASP A 688 33.50 54.31 5.87
CA ASP A 688 33.26 55.56 6.61
C ASP A 688 31.76 55.68 6.93
N GLY A 689 31.35 55.17 8.09
CA GLY A 689 29.94 55.09 8.51
C GLY A 689 29.53 53.77 9.14
N ASP A 690 30.38 52.73 9.11
CA ASP A 690 30.16 51.49 9.86
C ASP A 690 30.28 51.78 11.37
N GLU A 691 29.16 52.05 12.04
CA GLU A 691 29.11 52.27 13.48
C GLU A 691 29.60 51.02 14.21
N ILE A 692 30.75 51.12 14.88
CA ILE A 692 31.19 50.11 15.85
C ILE A 692 30.20 50.18 17.01
N PRO A 693 29.40 49.14 17.30
CA PRO A 693 28.45 49.20 18.41
C PRO A 693 29.23 49.21 19.72
N MET A 694 29.55 50.41 20.21
CA MET A 694 30.15 50.65 21.52
C MET A 694 29.07 50.94 22.56
N GLU A 695 28.02 50.14 22.60
CA GLU A 695 27.11 50.10 23.74
C GLU A 695 26.72 48.65 24.04
N ILE A 696 27.23 48.16 25.18
CA ILE A 696 26.65 47.01 25.86
C ILE A 696 25.39 47.54 26.55
N VAL A 697 24.22 47.37 25.93
CA VAL A 697 22.94 47.44 26.63
C VAL A 697 22.32 46.05 26.64
N ASP A 698 22.25 45.56 27.87
CA ASP A 698 21.59 44.37 28.37
C ASP A 698 20.08 44.50 28.17
N GLU A 699 19.53 43.97 27.06
CA GLU A 699 18.10 43.68 26.93
C GLU A 699 17.86 42.29 26.32
N THR A 700 17.11 41.49 27.07
CA THR A 700 16.68 40.11 26.82
C THR A 700 15.68 40.02 25.66
N TYR A 701 15.89 39.16 24.64
CA TYR A 701 14.82 38.46 23.90
C TYR A 701 15.31 37.15 23.27
N SER A 702 14.34 36.26 23.05
CA SER A 702 14.38 34.82 22.83
C SER A 702 14.97 34.33 21.50
N ASP A 703 15.69 33.21 21.55
CA ASP A 703 15.97 32.35 20.38
C ASP A 703 14.67 31.70 19.87
N SER A 704 14.03 32.36 18.91
CA SER A 704 13.30 31.72 17.83
C SER A 704 13.84 32.32 16.54
N ASP A 705 14.53 31.51 15.74
CA ASP A 705 14.36 31.48 14.28
C ASP A 705 15.13 30.28 13.73
N SER A 706 14.34 29.25 13.49
CA SER A 706 14.61 28.17 12.56
C SER A 706 14.25 28.67 11.16
N ASP A 707 15.20 28.67 10.23
CA ASP A 707 14.88 28.66 8.80
C ASP A 707 15.28 27.33 8.19
N SER A 708 14.24 26.51 8.05
CA SER A 708 14.14 25.38 7.15
C SER A 708 13.46 25.86 5.87
N ASP A 709 14.18 25.87 4.76
CA ASP A 709 13.56 25.96 3.43
C ASP A 709 13.44 24.56 2.84
N SER A 710 12.21 24.06 2.82
CA SER A 710 11.77 22.99 1.94
C SER A 710 10.54 23.48 1.18
N ASP A 711 10.71 23.64 -0.13
CA ASP A 711 9.64 23.87 -1.09
C ASP A 711 8.63 22.71 -1.08
N SER A 712 7.34 23.05 -1.02
CA SER A 712 6.30 22.23 -1.61
C SER A 712 5.17 23.10 -2.13
N ASP A 713 4.93 22.95 -3.43
CA ASP A 713 3.83 23.51 -4.21
C ASP A 713 2.44 23.15 -3.65
N SER A 714 1.56 24.13 -3.91
CA SER A 714 0.10 24.15 -4.02
C SER A 714 -0.68 22.83 -4.05
N ASP A 715 -1.78 22.80 -3.29
CA ASP A 715 -3.10 22.52 -3.85
C ASP A 715 -4.16 23.33 -3.06
N GLU A 716 -4.94 24.10 -3.82
CA GLU A 716 -6.07 24.92 -3.41
C GLU A 716 -7.29 24.04 -3.10
N GLU A 717 -8.00 24.31 -2.00
CA GLU A 717 -9.44 24.08 -1.97
C GLU A 717 -10.12 25.17 -1.12
N ASP A 718 -10.91 25.97 -1.84
CA ASP A 718 -11.70 27.10 -1.37
C ASP A 718 -12.76 26.71 -0.33
N HIS A 719 -12.85 27.52 0.72
CA HIS A 719 -14.12 27.78 1.38
C HIS A 719 -14.93 28.77 0.54
N LEU A 720 -16.23 28.52 0.32
CA LEU A 720 -17.33 29.40 0.72
C LEU A 720 -18.71 28.95 0.18
N TYR A 721 -19.69 28.98 1.09
CA TYR A 721 -21.16 28.90 0.96
C TYR A 721 -21.86 27.53 0.85
#